data_AF-A0A812L308-F1
#
_entry.id   AF-A0A812L308-F1
#
_cell.length_a   1.000
_cell.length_b   1.000
_cell.length_c   1.000
_cell.angle_alpha   90.00
_cell.angle_beta   90.00
_cell.angle_gamma   90.00
#
_symmetry.space_group_name_H-M   'P 1'
#
loop_
_entity.id
_entity.type
_entity.pdbx_description
1 polymer ?
#
loop_
_entity_poly.entity_id
_entity_poly.type
_entity_poly.pdbx_seq_one_letter_code
_entity_poly.pdbx_strand_id
1 'polypeptide(L)'
;MEGAPARELSRTSRDLLVDVMQVLVMTDLELCFWPPCGSEEEARHSLSQLSPCVRRRALLAARKVLRPLADLSACDLSGIARGEAVKVDGAKSLALPRGAESHAALRAVEVPARGLGVVVLEDLNSGEELFAIPEEKLLNIHSALKSEHFGGLAEQLLRGGLHVEAVTMLFAIAEHRRCQASPAAESPWRAVLERAPQLDEDLLPITWPIEAVEALGEEVFRLVEETQLTLWALSREVSTALAAAAKAAQFLGGGVSFDDLLWARCLFDSRAVSLEIKADCPHVAGVQLPSRVVCLAPEVDLLNHNSSGVCAPPYFDNQRRALVVELAAPVRSGSEVCLSYGPLQSWELLFYYGFCPEEANPHDRFIINVDLPDEGSAEKEVVLQLQGIPTELALRPGPVQVAESWSSLGTLSPQLLRCFRVLLGEIHCLDVDAAPGDGAMLELDLQCLEAIEDLLVGLLEPLTTVPGGGEPPFWWPLYGHRIQAFRSAQRRLLEANLEDLRALRARLADRFDGDEPAAFNSEFQGDLRLVVRSTESVRFSVSMLHVLAACFSQESSFVTRLVISSTSLESIALTMQLLSLAHVSSAATTMQKSAELRSDEVLPAALEPCSPPAKAGRLASLQTKRSELEVQLQARTTTASNAKEELQRHREAVDAVKGEVAEEWRQAELAGKQLAEEHSSTGR
;
A
#
# COMPACT_ATOMS: atom_id res chain seq x y z
N MET A 1 29.62 -55.76 -7.08
CA MET A 1 28.17 -55.90 -7.30
C MET A 1 27.53 -56.18 -5.96
N GLU A 2 26.32 -55.66 -5.74
CA GLU A 2 25.62 -55.45 -4.44
C GLU A 2 26.16 -54.20 -3.70
N GLY A 3 25.41 -53.13 -3.43
CA GLY A 3 23.97 -52.88 -3.48
C GLY A 3 23.57 -52.12 -2.21
N ALA A 4 23.87 -50.82 -2.13
CA ALA A 4 23.42 -49.96 -1.03
C ALA A 4 22.01 -49.41 -1.33
N PRO A 5 21.06 -49.39 -0.39
CA PRO A 5 19.72 -48.91 -0.67
C PRO A 5 19.68 -47.37 -0.58
N ALA A 6 19.46 -46.74 -1.73
CA ALA A 6 18.95 -45.37 -1.78
C ALA A 6 17.51 -45.39 -1.25
N ARG A 7 17.29 -44.81 -0.06
CA ARG A 7 15.94 -44.40 0.36
C ARG A 7 15.61 -43.10 -0.37
N GLU A 8 15.05 -43.21 -1.57
CA GLU A 8 14.33 -42.12 -2.21
C GLU A 8 13.04 -41.85 -1.41
N LEU A 9 12.98 -40.70 -0.77
CA LEU A 9 11.75 -40.12 -0.25
C LEU A 9 10.90 -39.71 -1.46
N SER A 10 9.89 -40.50 -1.81
CA SER A 10 8.85 -40.06 -2.74
C SER A 10 8.03 -38.98 -2.05
N ARG A 11 8.41 -37.71 -2.22
CA ARG A 11 7.51 -36.59 -1.89
C ARG A 11 6.27 -36.71 -2.76
N THR A 12 5.10 -36.69 -2.14
CA THR A 12 3.84 -36.83 -2.87
C THR A 12 3.49 -35.52 -3.58
N SER A 13 2.73 -35.58 -4.68
CA SER A 13 2.27 -34.37 -5.40
C SER A 13 1.54 -33.36 -4.49
N ARG A 14 0.95 -33.84 -3.40
CA ARG A 14 0.36 -33.05 -2.32
C ARG A 14 1.40 -32.18 -1.60
N ASP A 15 2.54 -32.74 -1.20
CA ASP A 15 3.60 -31.99 -0.50
C ASP A 15 4.18 -30.89 -1.39
N LEU A 16 4.28 -31.18 -2.69
CA LEU A 16 4.70 -30.23 -3.71
C LEU A 16 3.75 -29.05 -3.84
N LEU A 17 2.44 -29.32 -3.86
CA LEU A 17 1.41 -28.28 -3.97
C LEU A 17 1.33 -27.42 -2.70
N VAL A 18 1.49 -28.03 -1.52
CA VAL A 18 1.53 -27.31 -0.24
C VAL A 18 2.76 -26.40 -0.16
N ASP A 19 3.94 -26.89 -0.54
CA ASP A 19 5.16 -26.07 -0.59
C ASP A 19 4.99 -24.87 -1.56
N VAL A 20 4.33 -25.09 -2.71
CA VAL A 20 4.00 -24.03 -3.67
C VAL A 20 3.03 -23.01 -3.08
N MET A 21 1.97 -23.45 -2.39
CA MET A 21 1.02 -22.53 -1.75
C MET A 21 1.65 -21.76 -0.58
N GLN A 22 2.54 -22.37 0.20
CA GLN A 22 3.27 -21.67 1.27
C GLN A 22 4.19 -20.57 0.72
N VAL A 23 4.92 -20.84 -0.37
CA VAL A 23 5.73 -19.83 -1.06
C VAL A 23 4.85 -18.68 -1.59
N LEU A 24 3.63 -18.98 -2.01
CA LEU A 24 2.69 -17.98 -2.52
C LEU A 24 2.06 -17.13 -1.43
N VAL A 25 1.65 -17.71 -0.31
CA VAL A 25 1.17 -16.99 0.89
C VAL A 25 2.26 -16.06 1.44
N MET A 26 3.53 -16.45 1.35
CA MET A 26 4.66 -15.63 1.80
C MET A 26 5.03 -14.48 0.86
N THR A 27 4.55 -14.47 -0.38
CA THR A 27 4.97 -13.49 -1.41
C THR A 27 3.84 -12.60 -1.94
N ASP A 28 2.58 -12.87 -1.57
CA ASP A 28 1.42 -12.11 -2.05
C ASP A 28 0.36 -11.93 -0.94
N LEU A 29 -0.06 -10.67 -0.71
CA LEU A 29 -1.03 -10.30 0.33
C LEU A 29 -2.43 -10.85 0.08
N GLU A 30 -2.81 -11.11 -1.18
CA GLU A 30 -4.13 -11.68 -1.51
C GLU A 30 -4.31 -13.12 -1.02
N LEU A 31 -3.21 -13.83 -0.76
CA LEU A 31 -3.22 -15.23 -0.33
C LEU A 31 -3.10 -15.41 1.19
N CYS A 32 -2.71 -14.37 1.92
CA CYS A 32 -2.66 -14.37 3.38
C CYS A 32 -4.03 -14.56 4.06
N PHE A 33 -5.12 -14.36 3.31
CA PHE A 33 -6.49 -14.48 3.80
C PHE A 33 -7.15 -15.83 3.46
N TRP A 34 -6.42 -16.75 2.81
CA TRP A 34 -6.95 -18.07 2.47
C TRP A 34 -6.63 -19.10 3.57
N PRO A 35 -7.59 -19.95 3.97
CA PRO A 35 -7.33 -21.01 4.94
C PRO A 35 -6.29 -22.01 4.41
N PRO A 36 -5.44 -22.58 5.28
CA PRO A 36 -4.48 -23.61 4.86
C PRO A 36 -5.22 -24.78 4.22
N CYS A 37 -4.87 -25.10 2.98
CA CYS A 37 -5.55 -26.14 2.20
C CYS A 37 -5.26 -27.53 2.80
N GLY A 38 -6.31 -28.30 3.07
CA GLY A 38 -6.22 -29.63 3.69
C GLY A 38 -5.98 -30.75 2.68
N SER A 39 -6.30 -30.53 1.39
CA SER A 39 -6.20 -31.54 0.34
C SER A 39 -5.61 -31.01 -1.00
N GLU A 40 -5.16 -31.94 -1.86
CA GLU A 40 -4.62 -31.63 -3.19
C GLU A 40 -5.69 -31.03 -4.13
N GLU A 41 -6.95 -31.44 -3.98
CA GLU A 41 -8.08 -30.94 -4.77
C GLU A 41 -8.48 -29.52 -4.37
N GLU A 42 -8.49 -29.20 -3.06
CA GLU A 42 -8.67 -27.83 -2.57
C GLU A 42 -7.55 -26.91 -3.06
N ALA A 43 -6.30 -27.37 -3.02
CA ALA A 43 -5.18 -26.57 -3.48
C ALA A 43 -5.22 -26.33 -5.00
N ARG A 44 -5.62 -27.34 -5.80
CA ARG A 44 -5.86 -27.18 -7.25
C ARG A 44 -7.02 -26.24 -7.53
N HIS A 45 -8.10 -26.34 -6.76
CA HIS A 45 -9.25 -25.44 -6.87
C HIS A 45 -8.82 -24.00 -6.56
N SER A 46 -8.13 -23.76 -5.45
CA SER A 46 -7.59 -22.44 -5.08
C SER A 46 -6.65 -21.87 -6.15
N LEU A 47 -5.75 -22.68 -6.72
CA LEU A 47 -4.89 -22.26 -7.83
C LEU A 47 -5.67 -21.94 -9.12
N SER A 48 -6.84 -22.56 -9.33
CA SER A 48 -7.71 -22.28 -10.47
C SER A 48 -8.52 -20.99 -10.32
N GLN A 49 -8.70 -20.49 -9.10
CA GLN A 49 -9.35 -19.22 -8.78
C GLN A 49 -8.42 -18.01 -8.89
N LEU A 50 -7.12 -18.23 -9.11
CA LEU A 50 -6.14 -17.15 -9.27
C LEU A 50 -6.24 -16.53 -10.66
N SER A 51 -6.13 -15.19 -10.72
CA SER A 51 -6.04 -14.48 -12.00
C SER A 51 -4.90 -15.07 -12.86
N PRO A 52 -5.01 -15.08 -14.20
CA PRO A 52 -4.01 -15.69 -15.07
C PRO A 52 -2.57 -15.21 -14.81
N CYS A 53 -2.39 -13.94 -14.43
CA CYS A 53 -1.10 -13.36 -14.09
C CYS A 53 -0.56 -13.82 -12.72
N VAL A 54 -1.43 -13.97 -11.71
CA VAL A 54 -1.08 -14.52 -10.39
C VAL A 54 -0.80 -16.02 -10.52
N ARG A 55 -1.63 -16.76 -11.26
CA ARG A 55 -1.41 -18.17 -11.59
C ARG A 55 -0.10 -18.39 -12.36
N ARG A 56 0.25 -17.49 -13.28
CA ARG A 56 1.52 -17.56 -14.03
C ARG A 56 2.72 -17.29 -13.12
N ARG A 57 2.67 -16.27 -12.26
CA ARG A 57 3.72 -16.00 -11.26
C ARG A 57 3.84 -17.14 -10.25
N ALA A 58 2.72 -17.72 -9.84
CA ALA A 58 2.65 -18.89 -8.98
C ALA A 58 3.36 -20.10 -9.59
N LEU A 59 3.07 -20.40 -10.85
CA LEU A 59 3.71 -21.49 -11.58
C LEU A 59 5.20 -21.23 -11.82
N LEU A 60 5.62 -19.99 -12.03
CA LEU A 60 7.03 -19.62 -12.22
C LEU A 60 7.83 -19.67 -10.90
N ALA A 61 7.24 -19.21 -9.80
CA ALA A 61 7.82 -19.32 -8.45
C ALA A 61 7.92 -20.79 -8.02
N ALA A 62 6.85 -21.57 -8.23
CA ALA A 62 6.86 -23.03 -8.06
C ALA A 62 7.98 -23.67 -8.88
N ARG A 63 8.10 -23.35 -10.17
CA ARG A 63 9.14 -23.89 -11.05
C ARG A 63 10.56 -23.54 -10.60
N LYS A 64 10.79 -22.37 -9.99
CA LYS A 64 12.09 -22.00 -9.40
C LYS A 64 12.44 -22.87 -8.19
N VAL A 65 11.46 -23.22 -7.36
CA VAL A 65 11.63 -24.09 -6.18
C VAL A 65 11.77 -25.56 -6.58
N LEU A 66 11.05 -25.97 -7.63
CA LEU A 66 10.96 -27.36 -8.10
C LEU A 66 12.03 -27.75 -9.14
N ARG A 67 12.95 -26.83 -9.47
CA ARG A 67 14.03 -27.04 -10.45
C ARG A 67 14.92 -28.28 -10.24
N PRO A 68 14.99 -28.95 -9.07
CA PRO A 68 15.69 -30.24 -8.99
C PRO A 68 14.94 -31.45 -9.60
N LEU A 69 13.68 -31.31 -10.02
CA LEU A 69 12.85 -32.41 -10.54
C LEU A 69 12.37 -32.07 -11.96
N ALA A 70 13.08 -32.57 -12.96
CA ALA A 70 12.80 -32.30 -14.37
C ALA A 70 11.61 -33.10 -14.93
N ASP A 71 11.09 -32.59 -16.05
CA ASP A 71 10.19 -33.18 -17.05
C ASP A 71 8.68 -33.28 -16.73
N LEU A 72 7.99 -32.15 -16.83
CA LEU A 72 6.59 -32.13 -17.30
C LEU A 72 6.43 -31.16 -18.47
N SER A 73 5.97 -31.75 -19.58
CA SER A 73 5.83 -31.19 -20.92
C SER A 73 4.60 -30.27 -21.08
N ALA A 74 4.81 -29.21 -21.85
CA ALA A 74 3.87 -28.47 -22.70
C ALA A 74 2.52 -28.01 -22.10
N CYS A 75 2.47 -26.74 -21.70
CA CYS A 75 1.28 -25.91 -21.89
C CYS A 75 1.59 -24.84 -22.94
N ASP A 76 0.68 -24.71 -23.90
CA ASP A 76 0.73 -23.82 -25.06
C ASP A 76 0.71 -22.35 -24.62
N LEU A 77 1.83 -21.64 -24.85
CA LEU A 77 2.04 -20.22 -24.51
C LEU A 77 1.85 -19.28 -25.72
N SER A 78 1.15 -19.75 -26.77
CA SER A 78 0.96 -19.02 -28.03
C SER A 78 0.23 -17.67 -27.93
N GLY A 79 -0.33 -17.31 -26.78
CA GLY A 79 -0.98 -16.01 -26.54
C GLY A 79 -0.04 -14.84 -26.23
N ILE A 80 1.27 -15.06 -26.06
CA ILE A 80 2.24 -14.03 -25.64
C ILE A 80 3.15 -13.65 -26.80
N ALA A 81 2.64 -12.96 -27.81
CA ALA A 81 3.50 -12.38 -28.84
C ALA A 81 2.75 -11.32 -29.64
N ARG A 82 2.73 -10.09 -29.10
CA ARG A 82 2.70 -8.85 -29.88
C ARG A 82 3.11 -7.72 -28.94
N GLY A 83 4.40 -7.65 -28.64
CA GLY A 83 4.99 -6.37 -28.22
C GLY A 83 4.78 -5.41 -29.39
N GLU A 84 4.04 -4.33 -29.18
CA GLU A 84 3.90 -3.30 -30.20
C GLU A 84 5.29 -2.74 -30.50
N ALA A 85 5.67 -2.79 -31.78
CA ALA A 85 6.90 -2.19 -32.22
C ALA A 85 6.73 -0.67 -32.16
N VAL A 86 7.32 -0.03 -31.16
CA VAL A 86 7.47 1.43 -31.16
C VAL A 86 8.42 1.74 -32.32
N LYS A 87 7.90 2.23 -33.44
CA LYS A 87 8.73 2.70 -34.55
C LYS A 87 9.46 3.96 -34.12
N VAL A 88 10.70 3.80 -33.71
CA VAL A 88 11.57 4.91 -33.32
C VAL A 88 12.23 5.52 -34.57
N ASP A 89 11.42 6.07 -35.47
CA ASP A 89 11.92 6.83 -36.61
C ASP A 89 12.31 8.25 -36.15
N GLY A 90 13.60 8.52 -36.00
CA GLY A 90 14.15 9.88 -35.80
C GLY A 90 14.56 10.27 -34.37
N ALA A 91 14.48 9.38 -33.38
CA ALA A 91 14.93 9.70 -32.02
C ALA A 91 16.46 9.67 -31.87
N LYS A 92 17.00 10.54 -31.00
CA LYS A 92 18.43 10.58 -30.69
C LYS A 92 18.81 9.30 -29.94
N SER A 93 19.52 8.40 -30.61
CA SER A 93 20.10 7.22 -29.97
C SER A 93 21.31 7.61 -29.13
N LEU A 94 21.33 7.14 -27.88
CA LEU A 94 22.43 7.29 -26.95
C LEU A 94 23.06 5.91 -26.72
N ALA A 95 24.39 5.87 -26.66
CA ALA A 95 25.07 4.68 -26.18
C ALA A 95 24.67 4.44 -24.72
N LEU A 96 24.45 3.17 -24.36
CA LEU A 96 24.28 2.82 -22.95
C LEU A 96 25.55 3.26 -22.18
N PRO A 97 25.41 3.80 -20.96
CA PRO A 97 26.53 4.04 -20.08
C PRO A 97 27.43 2.80 -20.00
N ARG A 98 28.74 2.97 -19.84
CA ARG A 98 29.64 1.82 -19.63
C ARG A 98 29.61 1.41 -18.15
N GLY A 99 28.49 0.82 -17.72
CA GLY A 99 28.28 0.33 -16.35
C GLY A 99 28.07 -1.18 -16.28
N ALA A 100 27.35 -1.77 -17.22
CA ALA A 100 26.96 -3.17 -17.27
C ALA A 100 27.79 -3.99 -18.26
N GLU A 101 27.74 -5.31 -18.11
CA GLU A 101 27.77 -6.20 -19.27
C GLU A 101 26.37 -6.19 -19.89
N SER A 102 26.09 -5.17 -20.73
CA SER A 102 24.84 -5.08 -21.47
C SER A 102 24.94 -5.78 -22.83
N HIS A 103 23.82 -6.35 -23.27
CA HIS A 103 23.74 -7.00 -24.58
C HIS A 103 24.05 -5.99 -25.69
N ALA A 104 24.89 -6.38 -26.66
CA ALA A 104 25.41 -5.46 -27.69
C ALA A 104 24.31 -4.81 -28.56
N ALA A 105 23.17 -5.50 -28.67
CA ALA A 105 21.95 -5.07 -29.35
C ALA A 105 21.23 -3.88 -28.70
N LEU A 106 21.55 -3.52 -27.45
CA LEU A 106 20.72 -2.58 -26.69
C LEU A 106 21.16 -1.13 -26.90
N ARG A 107 20.19 -0.22 -27.02
CA ARG A 107 20.43 1.22 -27.06
C ARG A 107 19.44 1.96 -26.18
N ALA A 108 19.91 3.01 -25.51
CA ALA A 108 19.03 3.96 -24.87
C ALA A 108 18.49 4.93 -25.92
N VAL A 109 17.18 5.15 -25.91
CA VAL A 109 16.52 6.06 -26.85
C VAL A 109 15.41 6.82 -26.15
N GLU A 110 15.18 8.06 -26.56
CA GLU A 110 14.03 8.83 -26.09
C GLU A 110 12.74 8.29 -26.74
N VAL A 111 11.85 7.77 -25.89
CA VAL A 111 10.54 7.24 -26.22
C VAL A 111 9.49 8.31 -25.94
N PRO A 112 8.66 8.68 -26.93
CA PRO A 112 7.61 9.68 -26.74
C PRO A 112 6.74 9.40 -25.51
N ALA A 113 6.46 10.43 -24.71
CA ALA A 113 5.68 10.40 -23.47
C ALA A 113 6.23 9.51 -22.33
N ARG A 114 7.24 8.67 -22.57
CA ARG A 114 7.82 7.74 -21.59
C ARG A 114 9.26 8.09 -21.18
N GLY A 115 9.87 9.06 -21.85
CA GLY A 115 11.24 9.49 -21.56
C GLY A 115 12.27 8.52 -22.12
N LEU A 116 13.42 8.36 -21.46
CA LEU A 116 14.43 7.42 -21.91
C LEU A 116 13.96 5.97 -21.70
N GLY A 117 14.02 5.17 -22.75
CA GLY A 117 13.78 3.73 -22.73
C GLY A 117 14.93 2.96 -23.38
N VAL A 118 14.84 1.62 -23.36
CA VAL A 118 15.83 0.74 -24.00
C VAL A 118 15.17 0.01 -25.17
N VAL A 119 15.80 0.07 -26.34
CA VAL A 119 15.35 -0.66 -27.54
C VAL A 119 16.36 -1.69 -27.97
N VAL A 120 15.87 -2.77 -28.59
CA VAL A 120 16.72 -3.80 -29.21
C VAL A 120 16.97 -3.47 -30.68
N LEU A 121 18.20 -3.60 -31.14
CA LEU A 121 18.59 -3.35 -32.53
C LEU A 121 18.53 -4.61 -33.41
N GLU A 122 18.42 -5.79 -32.81
CA GLU A 122 18.30 -7.09 -33.47
C GLU A 122 17.24 -7.93 -32.77
N ASP A 123 16.76 -8.98 -33.42
CA ASP A 123 15.81 -9.92 -32.83
C ASP A 123 16.51 -10.70 -31.71
N LEU A 124 15.91 -10.73 -30.52
CA LEU A 124 16.41 -11.46 -29.36
C LEU A 124 15.41 -12.54 -28.93
N ASN A 125 15.89 -13.69 -28.50
CA ASN A 125 15.06 -14.80 -28.06
C ASN A 125 14.75 -14.74 -26.55
N SER A 126 13.74 -15.52 -26.14
CA SER A 126 13.49 -15.75 -24.72
C SER A 126 14.69 -16.45 -24.06
N GLY A 127 15.02 -16.01 -22.85
CA GLY A 127 16.14 -16.51 -22.05
C GLY A 127 17.46 -15.78 -22.30
N GLU A 128 17.53 -14.87 -23.29
CA GLU A 128 18.72 -14.06 -23.51
C GLU A 128 18.89 -13.01 -22.40
N GLU A 129 20.12 -12.86 -21.91
CA GLU A 129 20.49 -11.85 -20.90
C GLU A 129 20.61 -10.48 -21.56
N LEU A 130 19.85 -9.52 -21.06
CA LEU A 130 19.92 -8.11 -21.47
C LEU A 130 21.02 -7.37 -20.70
N PHE A 131 21.08 -7.61 -19.40
CA PHE A 131 22.00 -6.94 -18.48
C PHE A 131 22.55 -7.93 -17.48
N ALA A 132 23.86 -7.86 -17.25
CA ALA A 132 24.50 -8.36 -16.04
C ALA A 132 25.26 -7.20 -15.37
N ILE A 133 24.73 -6.73 -14.23
CA ILE A 133 25.30 -5.63 -13.44
C ILE A 133 26.08 -6.22 -12.26
N PRO A 134 27.41 -6.13 -12.22
CA PRO A 134 28.20 -6.58 -11.08
C PRO A 134 27.76 -5.92 -9.77
N GLU A 135 27.80 -6.66 -8.67
CA GLU A 135 27.37 -6.19 -7.34
C GLU A 135 28.02 -4.87 -6.94
N GLU A 136 29.30 -4.69 -7.23
CA GLU A 136 30.06 -3.47 -6.90
C GLU A 136 29.58 -2.22 -7.65
N LYS A 137 28.74 -2.40 -8.69
CA LYS A 137 28.12 -1.31 -9.45
C LYS A 137 26.67 -1.06 -9.08
N LEU A 138 26.11 -1.82 -8.14
CA LEU A 138 24.81 -1.55 -7.54
C LEU A 138 24.99 -0.54 -6.40
N LEU A 139 24.17 0.51 -6.35
CA LEU A 139 24.15 1.44 -5.21
C LEU A 139 23.17 0.90 -4.18
N ASN A 140 23.69 0.39 -3.06
CA ASN A 140 22.90 -0.17 -1.97
C ASN A 140 23.66 -0.05 -0.63
N ILE A 141 23.09 -0.61 0.43
CA ILE A 141 23.72 -0.61 1.75
C ILE A 141 25.07 -1.35 1.78
N HIS A 142 25.25 -2.38 0.96
CA HIS A 142 26.49 -3.16 0.89
C HIS A 142 27.61 -2.37 0.22
N SER A 143 27.32 -1.67 -0.88
CA SER A 143 28.29 -0.75 -1.51
C SER A 143 28.59 0.44 -0.61
N ALA A 144 27.60 0.94 0.15
CA ALA A 144 27.80 2.02 1.11
C ALA A 144 28.81 1.62 2.21
N LEU A 145 28.71 0.40 2.75
CA LEU A 145 29.63 -0.14 3.75
C LEU A 145 31.02 -0.44 3.18
N LYS A 146 31.12 -0.88 1.93
CA LYS A 146 32.39 -1.16 1.24
C LYS A 146 33.09 0.11 0.74
N SER A 147 32.39 1.24 0.70
CA SER A 147 32.92 2.52 0.20
C SER A 147 34.10 3.02 1.04
N GLU A 148 35.23 3.34 0.39
CA GLU A 148 36.41 3.89 1.07
C GLU A 148 36.14 5.25 1.73
N HIS A 149 35.29 6.08 1.13
CA HIS A 149 35.00 7.42 1.64
C HIS A 149 33.79 7.45 2.58
N PHE A 150 32.82 6.54 2.46
CA PHE A 150 31.56 6.60 3.22
C PHE A 150 31.39 5.44 4.22
N GLY A 151 32.10 4.32 4.04
CA GLY A 151 31.86 3.09 4.80
C GLY A 151 32.00 3.24 6.31
N GLY A 152 33.02 3.99 6.76
CA GLY A 152 33.18 4.29 8.19
C GLY A 152 32.02 5.10 8.79
N LEU A 153 31.45 6.04 8.02
CA LEU A 153 30.25 6.78 8.43
C LEU A 153 29.03 5.87 8.41
N ALA A 154 28.85 5.04 7.37
CA ALA A 154 27.75 4.08 7.28
C ALA A 154 27.71 3.14 8.49
N GLU A 155 28.85 2.55 8.87
CA GLU A 155 28.94 1.72 10.08
C GLU A 155 28.54 2.47 11.34
N GLN A 156 29.02 3.71 11.49
CA GLN A 156 28.71 4.53 12.66
C GLN A 156 27.22 4.85 12.75
N LEU A 157 26.58 5.21 11.64
CA LEU A 157 25.16 5.53 11.58
C LEU A 157 24.29 4.31 11.89
N LEU A 158 24.64 3.14 11.33
CA LEU A 158 23.94 1.89 11.61
C LEU A 158 24.07 1.48 13.08
N ARG A 159 25.27 1.57 13.68
CA ARG A 159 25.47 1.32 15.12
C ARG A 159 24.73 2.34 15.99
N GLY A 160 24.54 3.55 15.47
CA GLY A 160 23.72 4.60 16.07
C GLY A 160 22.21 4.34 15.98
N GLY A 161 21.78 3.26 15.31
CA GLY A 161 20.38 2.86 15.17
C GLY A 161 19.68 3.46 13.96
N LEU A 162 20.38 4.16 13.06
CA LEU A 162 19.76 4.69 11.84
C LEU A 162 19.42 3.53 10.89
N HIS A 163 18.23 3.56 10.30
CA HIS A 163 17.74 2.50 9.41
C HIS A 163 18.62 2.34 8.15
N VAL A 164 18.71 1.10 7.64
CA VAL A 164 19.56 0.76 6.47
C VAL A 164 19.20 1.56 5.22
N GLU A 165 17.91 1.83 4.99
CA GLU A 165 17.45 2.63 3.85
C GLU A 165 17.88 4.08 3.98
N ALA A 166 17.78 4.67 5.17
CA ALA A 166 18.23 6.03 5.43
C ALA A 166 19.74 6.18 5.20
N VAL A 167 20.54 5.20 5.65
CA VAL A 167 21.99 5.17 5.37
C VAL A 167 22.26 5.04 3.86
N THR A 168 21.45 4.27 3.14
CA THR A 168 21.58 4.10 1.68
C THR A 168 21.21 5.39 0.92
N MET A 169 20.16 6.10 1.37
CA MET A 169 19.81 7.44 0.85
C MET A 169 20.94 8.45 1.08
N LEU A 170 21.51 8.47 2.29
CA LEU A 170 22.66 9.32 2.61
C LEU A 170 23.89 9.00 1.74
N PHE A 171 24.10 7.72 1.42
CA PHE A 171 25.15 7.31 0.51
C PHE A 171 24.91 7.83 -0.92
N ALA A 172 23.67 7.76 -1.42
CA ALA A 172 23.32 8.33 -2.73
C ALA A 172 23.53 9.86 -2.77
N ILE A 173 23.16 10.58 -1.70
CA ILE A 173 23.40 12.02 -1.56
C ILE A 173 24.91 12.33 -1.59
N ALA A 174 25.71 11.59 -0.83
CA ALA A 174 27.16 11.75 -0.79
C ALA A 174 27.79 11.54 -2.17
N GLU A 175 27.41 10.46 -2.86
CA GLU A 175 27.91 10.14 -4.19
C GLU A 175 27.48 11.15 -5.24
N HIS A 176 26.24 11.63 -5.19
CA HIS A 176 25.74 12.65 -6.12
C HIS A 176 26.54 13.95 -6.00
N ARG A 177 26.75 14.43 -4.76
CA ARG A 177 27.56 15.63 -4.49
C ARG A 177 29.02 15.43 -4.86
N ARG A 178 29.60 14.25 -4.62
CA ARG A 178 30.97 13.91 -5.03
C ARG A 178 31.11 13.96 -6.56
N CYS A 179 30.13 13.44 -7.29
CA CYS A 179 30.10 13.48 -8.76
C CYS A 179 30.02 14.91 -9.30
N GLN A 180 29.23 15.78 -8.66
CA GLN A 180 29.10 17.20 -9.03
C GLN A 180 30.38 18.00 -8.72
N ALA A 181 30.98 17.78 -7.55
CA ALA A 181 32.16 18.53 -7.11
C ALA A 181 33.42 18.17 -7.92
N SER A 182 33.50 16.95 -8.43
CA SER A 182 34.63 16.50 -9.23
C SER A 182 34.15 15.69 -10.45
N PRO A 183 34.05 16.31 -11.63
CA PRO A 183 33.71 15.60 -12.87
C PRO A 183 34.69 14.48 -13.23
N ALA A 184 35.92 14.54 -12.72
CA ALA A 184 36.93 13.49 -12.89
C ALA A 184 36.78 12.32 -11.90
N ALA A 185 35.95 12.46 -10.86
CA ALA A 185 35.74 11.39 -9.89
C ALA A 185 35.12 10.17 -10.56
N GLU A 186 35.77 9.02 -10.48
CA GLU A 186 35.20 7.77 -10.94
C GLU A 186 34.11 7.35 -9.93
N SER A 187 32.86 7.25 -10.42
CA SER A 187 31.73 6.68 -9.69
C SER A 187 30.97 5.78 -10.66
N PRO A 188 30.78 4.48 -10.34
CA PRO A 188 29.99 3.59 -11.20
C PRO A 188 28.52 4.03 -11.27
N TRP A 189 28.06 4.83 -10.31
CA TRP A 189 26.68 5.30 -10.20
C TRP A 189 26.45 6.68 -10.81
N ARG A 190 27.50 7.35 -11.33
CA ARG A 190 27.37 8.69 -11.91
C ARG A 190 26.21 8.78 -12.91
N ALA A 191 26.12 7.82 -13.83
CA ALA A 191 25.11 7.85 -14.89
C ALA A 191 23.67 7.81 -14.35
N VAL A 192 23.40 7.02 -13.30
CA VAL A 192 22.06 6.98 -12.68
C VAL A 192 21.80 8.24 -11.83
N LEU A 193 22.82 8.75 -11.13
CA LEU A 193 22.71 9.92 -10.27
C LEU A 193 22.60 11.24 -11.04
N GLU A 194 23.21 11.36 -12.21
CA GLU A 194 23.09 12.54 -13.09
C GLU A 194 21.75 12.56 -13.84
N ARG A 195 21.17 11.39 -14.10
CA ARG A 195 19.84 11.25 -14.70
C ARG A 195 18.73 11.22 -13.67
N ALA A 196 19.06 11.23 -12.38
CA ALA A 196 18.09 11.23 -11.31
C ALA A 196 17.15 12.43 -11.48
N PRO A 197 15.85 12.24 -11.20
CA PRO A 197 14.90 13.32 -11.31
C PRO A 197 15.33 14.49 -10.42
N GLN A 198 15.32 15.68 -10.98
CA GLN A 198 15.57 16.88 -10.19
C GLN A 198 14.28 17.28 -9.47
N LEU A 199 14.41 17.93 -8.31
CA LEU A 199 13.23 18.33 -7.54
C LEU A 199 12.35 19.35 -8.27
N ASP A 200 12.94 20.16 -9.15
CA ASP A 200 12.22 21.12 -10.01
C ASP A 200 11.55 20.49 -11.23
N GLU A 201 11.79 19.20 -11.50
CA GLU A 201 11.04 18.44 -12.52
C GLU A 201 9.69 17.94 -11.98
N ASP A 202 9.45 18.07 -10.66
CA ASP A 202 8.22 17.77 -9.92
C ASP A 202 7.50 16.50 -10.42
N LEU A 203 8.24 15.39 -10.51
CA LEU A 203 7.71 14.17 -11.11
C LEU A 203 6.72 13.44 -10.20
N LEU A 204 6.99 13.40 -8.88
CA LEU A 204 6.24 12.60 -7.92
C LEU A 204 5.29 13.47 -7.08
N PRO A 205 4.07 12.99 -6.77
CA PRO A 205 3.10 13.74 -5.97
C PRO A 205 3.62 14.29 -4.63
N ILE A 206 4.62 13.65 -4.02
CA ILE A 206 5.24 14.12 -2.77
C ILE A 206 5.91 15.50 -2.89
N THR A 207 6.29 15.93 -4.10
CA THR A 207 6.88 17.25 -4.37
C THR A 207 5.87 18.28 -4.86
N TRP A 208 4.63 17.87 -5.13
CA TRP A 208 3.64 18.76 -5.75
C TRP A 208 3.04 19.76 -4.76
N PRO A 209 2.52 20.91 -5.25
CA PRO A 209 1.68 21.79 -4.45
C PRO A 209 0.46 21.05 -3.90
N ILE A 210 0.05 21.42 -2.69
CA ILE A 210 -1.04 20.75 -1.98
C ILE A 210 -2.34 20.71 -2.80
N GLU A 211 -2.65 21.78 -3.53
CA GLU A 211 -3.87 21.90 -4.34
C GLU A 211 -3.84 20.97 -5.56
N ALA A 212 -2.66 20.66 -6.09
CA ALA A 212 -2.49 19.68 -7.17
C ALA A 212 -2.65 18.25 -6.64
N VAL A 213 -2.18 17.97 -5.42
CA VAL A 213 -2.37 16.67 -4.77
C VAL A 213 -3.84 16.44 -4.41
N GLU A 214 -4.52 17.45 -3.85
CA GLU A 214 -5.97 17.38 -3.56
C GLU A 214 -6.80 17.03 -4.81
N ALA A 215 -6.37 17.49 -5.99
CA ALA A 215 -7.05 17.19 -7.25
C ALA A 215 -6.94 15.72 -7.70
N LEU A 216 -6.06 14.93 -7.08
CA LEU A 216 -5.96 13.47 -7.24
C LEU A 216 -6.97 12.70 -6.38
N GLY A 217 -7.66 13.35 -5.45
CA GLY A 217 -8.58 12.72 -4.50
C GLY A 217 -7.95 12.51 -3.12
N GLU A 218 -8.81 12.38 -2.12
CA GLU A 218 -8.44 12.36 -0.70
C GLU A 218 -7.52 11.19 -0.30
N GLU A 219 -7.65 10.03 -0.94
CA GLU A 219 -6.86 8.85 -0.60
C GLU A 219 -5.39 9.07 -0.94
N VAL A 220 -5.13 9.51 -2.17
CA VAL A 220 -3.78 9.86 -2.62
C VAL A 220 -3.26 11.05 -1.83
N PHE A 221 -4.11 12.03 -1.52
CA PHE A 221 -3.77 13.16 -0.66
C PHE A 221 -3.30 12.73 0.73
N ARG A 222 -4.07 11.89 1.43
CA ARG A 222 -3.70 11.39 2.76
C ARG A 222 -2.40 10.57 2.73
N LEU A 223 -2.19 9.77 1.69
CA LEU A 223 -0.96 9.01 1.52
C LEU A 223 0.27 9.93 1.30
N VAL A 224 0.12 10.98 0.48
CA VAL A 224 1.18 11.99 0.29
C VAL A 224 1.48 12.70 1.61
N GLU A 225 0.45 13.11 2.35
CA GLU A 225 0.60 13.77 3.65
C GLU A 225 1.34 12.88 4.66
N GLU A 226 0.92 11.62 4.81
CA GLU A 226 1.57 10.65 5.69
C GLU A 226 3.05 10.41 5.30
N THR A 227 3.33 10.34 4.00
CA THR A 227 4.69 10.15 3.50
C THR A 227 5.57 11.37 3.77
N GLN A 228 5.05 12.59 3.59
CA GLN A 228 5.75 13.82 3.93
C GLN A 228 6.05 13.91 5.44
N LEU A 229 5.08 13.56 6.29
CA LEU A 229 5.27 13.52 7.75
C LEU A 229 6.33 12.49 8.15
N THR A 230 6.32 11.31 7.55
CA THR A 230 7.33 10.26 7.77
C THR A 230 8.72 10.73 7.35
N LEU A 231 8.84 11.38 6.18
CA LEU A 231 10.10 11.94 5.71
C LEU A 231 10.61 13.07 6.62
N TRP A 232 9.70 13.88 7.16
CA TRP A 232 10.05 14.93 8.12
C TRP A 232 10.58 14.36 9.44
N ALA A 233 9.94 13.29 9.95
CA ALA A 233 10.44 12.55 11.11
C ALA A 233 11.85 11.97 10.83
N LEU A 234 12.03 11.34 9.66
CA LEU A 234 13.32 10.81 9.24
C LEU A 234 14.39 11.90 9.15
N SER A 235 14.07 13.10 8.64
CA SER A 235 15.01 14.23 8.57
C SER A 235 15.55 14.63 9.95
N ARG A 236 14.70 14.58 10.99
CA ARG A 236 15.11 14.86 12.38
C ARG A 236 16.00 13.75 12.94
N GLU A 237 15.69 12.50 12.65
CA GLU A 237 16.51 11.34 13.04
C GLU A 237 17.89 11.40 12.39
N VAL A 238 17.93 11.64 11.07
CA VAL A 238 19.16 11.84 10.30
C VAL A 238 19.96 12.99 10.89
N SER A 239 19.34 14.14 11.15
CA SER A 239 20.03 15.31 11.72
C SER A 239 20.68 14.97 13.08
N THR A 240 19.97 14.22 13.93
CA THR A 240 20.47 13.80 15.24
C THR A 240 21.62 12.79 15.10
N ALA A 241 21.49 11.81 14.20
CA ALA A 241 22.53 10.82 13.92
C ALA A 241 23.80 11.46 13.34
N LEU A 242 23.66 12.40 12.40
CA LEU A 242 24.76 13.14 11.81
C LEU A 242 25.46 14.05 12.82
N ALA A 243 24.73 14.66 13.75
CA ALA A 243 25.32 15.45 14.83
C ALA A 243 26.14 14.59 15.81
N ALA A 244 25.74 13.34 16.02
CA ALA A 244 26.49 12.38 16.83
C ALA A 244 27.70 11.78 16.08
N ALA A 245 27.71 11.83 14.75
CA ALA A 245 28.78 11.29 13.91
C ALA A 245 29.85 12.34 13.60
N ALA A 246 31.00 12.23 14.30
CA ALA A 246 32.13 13.13 14.07
C ALA A 246 32.57 13.12 12.59
N LYS A 247 32.80 14.32 12.03
CA LYS A 247 33.22 14.53 10.63
C LYS A 247 32.21 14.06 9.57
N ALA A 248 30.96 13.75 9.92
CA ALA A 248 29.95 13.32 8.94
C ALA A 248 29.83 14.27 7.74
N ALA A 249 29.83 15.58 7.99
CA ALA A 249 29.76 16.60 6.94
C ALA A 249 30.90 16.50 5.90
N GLN A 250 32.08 16.01 6.28
CA GLN A 250 33.21 15.84 5.34
C GLN A 250 32.93 14.71 4.34
N PHE A 251 32.28 13.64 4.80
CA PHE A 251 31.96 12.48 3.97
C PHE A 251 30.71 12.70 3.10
N LEU A 252 29.79 13.55 3.55
CA LEU A 252 28.54 13.90 2.85
C LEU A 252 28.68 15.10 1.90
N GLY A 253 29.86 15.73 1.85
CA GLY A 253 30.08 16.95 1.07
C GLY A 253 29.31 18.17 1.60
N GLY A 254 28.93 18.20 2.87
CA GLY A 254 28.14 19.27 3.49
C GLY A 254 27.10 18.77 4.50
N GLY A 255 26.23 19.67 4.96
CA GLY A 255 25.03 19.31 5.73
C GLY A 255 23.99 18.61 4.85
N VAL A 256 23.04 17.91 5.47
CA VAL A 256 21.92 17.26 4.78
C VAL A 256 20.64 18.04 5.11
N SER A 257 19.99 18.58 4.10
CA SER A 257 18.71 19.29 4.19
C SER A 257 17.53 18.32 4.04
N PHE A 258 16.32 18.85 4.25
CA PHE A 258 15.10 18.11 3.90
C PHE A 258 15.03 17.81 2.40
N ASP A 259 15.40 18.76 1.56
CA ASP A 259 15.39 18.62 0.10
C ASP A 259 16.34 17.50 -0.37
N ASP A 260 17.51 17.34 0.26
CA ASP A 260 18.40 16.22 -0.08
C ASP A 260 17.71 14.85 0.18
N LEU A 261 16.97 14.74 1.28
CA LEU A 261 16.25 13.52 1.64
C LEU A 261 15.02 13.31 0.76
N LEU A 262 14.31 14.38 0.40
CA LEU A 262 13.20 14.34 -0.54
C LEU A 262 13.67 13.90 -1.92
N TRP A 263 14.77 14.45 -2.40
CA TRP A 263 15.41 14.04 -3.65
C TRP A 263 15.80 12.57 -3.62
N ALA A 264 16.49 12.13 -2.55
CA ALA A 264 16.88 10.74 -2.41
C ALA A 264 15.65 9.83 -2.37
N ARG A 265 14.59 10.23 -1.66
CA ARG A 265 13.34 9.46 -1.60
C ARG A 265 12.72 9.30 -2.98
N CYS A 266 12.63 10.39 -3.74
CA CYS A 266 12.12 10.35 -5.11
C CYS A 266 12.97 9.46 -6.03
N LEU A 267 14.30 9.52 -5.89
CA LEU A 267 15.22 8.66 -6.65
C LEU A 267 14.99 7.17 -6.34
N PHE A 268 14.87 6.80 -5.07
CA PHE A 268 14.68 5.41 -4.69
C PHE A 268 13.28 4.90 -5.06
N ASP A 269 12.22 5.67 -4.80
CA ASP A 269 10.85 5.27 -5.11
C ASP A 269 10.66 5.04 -6.63
N SER A 270 11.29 5.87 -7.47
CA SER A 270 11.10 5.82 -8.92
C SER A 270 12.04 4.88 -9.67
N ARG A 271 13.20 4.51 -9.11
CA ARG A 271 14.26 3.78 -9.85
C ARG A 271 14.84 2.57 -9.15
N ALA A 272 14.58 2.38 -7.87
CA ALA A 272 15.22 1.29 -7.16
C ALA A 272 14.54 -0.06 -7.46
N VAL A 273 15.35 -1.11 -7.44
CA VAL A 273 14.89 -2.49 -7.51
C VAL A 273 15.22 -3.19 -6.21
N SER A 274 14.31 -4.07 -5.77
CA SER A 274 14.50 -4.87 -4.56
C SER A 274 15.06 -6.24 -4.92
N LEU A 275 16.22 -6.60 -4.37
CA LEU A 275 16.91 -7.84 -4.67
C LEU A 275 17.24 -8.61 -3.40
N GLU A 276 17.09 -9.94 -3.44
CA GLU A 276 17.73 -10.79 -2.45
C GLU A 276 19.21 -10.98 -2.80
N ILE A 277 20.08 -10.37 -2.01
CA ILE A 277 21.54 -10.50 -2.15
C ILE A 277 22.03 -11.30 -0.94
N LYS A 278 22.52 -12.53 -1.18
CA LYS A 278 23.21 -13.30 -0.15
C LYS A 278 24.63 -12.76 -0.05
N ALA A 279 24.78 -11.60 0.58
CA ALA A 279 26.07 -10.93 0.59
C ALA A 279 27.02 -11.51 1.64
N ASP A 280 28.28 -11.71 1.25
CA ASP A 280 29.42 -11.80 2.18
C ASP A 280 29.74 -10.37 2.64
N CYS A 281 28.85 -9.81 3.45
CA CYS A 281 28.96 -8.42 3.86
C CYS A 281 29.89 -8.20 5.05
N PRO A 282 30.50 -7.01 5.17
CA PRO A 282 31.14 -6.59 6.40
C PRO A 282 30.14 -6.73 7.55
N HIS A 283 30.49 -7.56 8.54
CA HIS A 283 29.66 -7.72 9.72
C HIS A 283 29.75 -6.44 10.56
N VAL A 284 28.69 -5.64 10.54
CA VAL A 284 28.57 -4.50 11.46
C VAL A 284 28.13 -5.06 12.81
N ALA A 285 29.07 -5.14 13.76
CA ALA A 285 28.80 -5.69 15.08
C ALA A 285 27.53 -5.09 15.71
N GLY A 286 26.58 -5.96 16.07
CA GLY A 286 25.31 -5.59 16.69
C GLY A 286 24.21 -5.12 15.72
N VAL A 287 24.44 -5.15 14.41
CA VAL A 287 23.45 -4.77 13.39
C VAL A 287 23.22 -5.93 12.43
N GLN A 288 21.95 -6.34 12.29
CA GLN A 288 21.55 -7.32 11.30
C GLN A 288 21.11 -6.60 10.02
N LEU A 289 21.82 -6.87 8.91
CA LEU A 289 21.43 -6.38 7.59
C LEU A 289 20.36 -7.30 6.99
N PRO A 290 19.34 -6.75 6.29
CA PRO A 290 18.36 -7.57 5.60
C PRO A 290 18.99 -8.27 4.38
N SER A 291 18.50 -9.47 4.05
CA SER A 291 18.90 -10.21 2.83
C SER A 291 18.31 -9.58 1.57
N ARG A 292 17.09 -9.03 1.68
CA ARG A 292 16.46 -8.25 0.63
C ARG A 292 16.85 -6.78 0.80
N VAL A 293 17.53 -6.23 -0.21
CA VAL A 293 18.02 -4.85 -0.20
C VAL A 293 17.45 -4.09 -1.37
N VAL A 294 17.14 -2.82 -1.12
CA VAL A 294 16.78 -1.85 -2.15
C VAL A 294 18.07 -1.34 -2.78
N CYS A 295 18.13 -1.32 -4.11
CA CYS A 295 19.33 -0.92 -4.84
C CYS A 295 19.01 -0.13 -6.10
N LEU A 296 19.87 0.85 -6.43
CA LEU A 296 19.88 1.47 -7.74
C LEU A 296 20.80 0.66 -8.65
N ALA A 297 20.28 0.25 -9.79
CA ALA A 297 20.98 -0.54 -10.78
C ALA A 297 21.12 0.27 -12.07
N PRO A 298 22.32 0.83 -12.36
CA PRO A 298 22.55 1.56 -13.61
C PRO A 298 22.15 0.72 -14.83
N GLU A 299 21.56 1.36 -15.83
CA GLU A 299 21.05 0.77 -17.08
C GLU A 299 19.74 0.00 -16.93
N VAL A 300 19.58 -0.78 -15.86
CA VAL A 300 18.30 -1.41 -15.52
C VAL A 300 17.26 -0.33 -15.20
N ASP A 301 17.69 0.80 -14.62
CA ASP A 301 16.86 1.98 -14.34
C ASP A 301 16.23 2.63 -15.59
N LEU A 302 16.68 2.26 -16.80
CA LEU A 302 16.16 2.76 -18.07
C LEU A 302 15.05 1.89 -18.67
N LEU A 303 14.77 0.73 -18.07
CA LEU A 303 13.71 -0.16 -18.56
C LEU A 303 12.36 0.36 -18.09
N ASN A 304 11.59 0.95 -19.01
CA ASN A 304 10.25 1.46 -18.70
C ASN A 304 9.26 0.35 -18.31
N HIS A 305 8.17 0.75 -17.66
CA HIS A 305 7.07 -0.12 -17.27
C HIS A 305 6.17 -0.48 -18.46
N ASN A 306 5.80 -1.76 -18.58
CA ASN A 306 4.62 -2.23 -19.29
C ASN A 306 4.01 -3.41 -18.51
N SER A 307 2.69 -3.46 -18.35
CA SER A 307 2.00 -4.56 -17.63
C SER A 307 2.26 -5.93 -18.27
N SER A 308 2.49 -5.95 -19.58
CA SER A 308 2.89 -7.10 -20.39
C SER A 308 4.39 -7.14 -20.72
N GLY A 309 5.22 -6.47 -19.90
CA GLY A 309 6.67 -6.38 -20.05
C GLY A 309 7.32 -7.72 -20.41
N VAL A 310 8.21 -7.67 -21.40
CA VAL A 310 8.86 -8.84 -22.00
C VAL A 310 10.09 -9.31 -21.22
N CYS A 311 10.56 -8.50 -20.26
CA CYS A 311 11.65 -8.86 -19.36
C CYS A 311 11.15 -9.72 -18.19
N ALA A 312 11.93 -10.72 -17.81
CA ALA A 312 11.76 -11.42 -16.54
C ALA A 312 12.07 -10.47 -15.36
N PRO A 313 11.47 -10.69 -14.17
CA PRO A 313 11.82 -9.94 -12.98
C PRO A 313 13.33 -10.00 -12.72
N PRO A 314 14.01 -8.86 -12.46
CA PRO A 314 15.42 -8.84 -12.14
C PRO A 314 15.73 -9.76 -10.95
N TYR A 315 16.86 -10.45 -11.01
CA TYR A 315 17.30 -11.31 -9.93
C TYR A 315 18.81 -11.18 -9.71
N PHE A 316 19.28 -11.57 -8.53
CA PHE A 316 20.71 -11.57 -8.24
C PHE A 316 21.30 -12.98 -8.41
N ASP A 317 22.21 -13.14 -9.36
CA ASP A 317 23.02 -14.34 -9.51
C ASP A 317 24.15 -14.32 -8.47
N ASN A 318 24.03 -15.20 -7.47
CA ASN A 318 25.01 -15.32 -6.39
C ASN A 318 26.35 -15.90 -6.84
N GLN A 319 26.40 -16.69 -7.93
CA GLN A 319 27.65 -17.25 -8.44
C GLN A 319 28.45 -16.19 -9.20
N ARG A 320 27.78 -15.41 -10.06
CA ARG A 320 28.40 -14.31 -10.82
C ARG A 320 28.53 -13.02 -10.01
N ARG A 321 27.88 -12.93 -8.84
CA ARG A 321 27.74 -11.72 -8.02
C ARG A 321 27.22 -10.54 -8.86
N ALA A 322 26.14 -10.76 -9.59
CA ALA A 322 25.57 -9.77 -10.49
C ALA A 322 24.04 -9.76 -10.46
N LEU A 323 23.44 -8.58 -10.62
CA LEU A 323 22.04 -8.45 -11.00
C LEU A 323 21.91 -8.83 -12.47
N VAL A 324 21.03 -9.80 -12.76
CA VAL A 324 20.74 -10.27 -14.12
C VAL A 324 19.30 -9.91 -14.49
N VAL A 325 19.14 -9.40 -15.72
CA VAL A 325 17.83 -9.21 -16.37
C VAL A 325 17.82 -9.99 -17.68
N GLU A 326 16.83 -10.86 -17.82
CA GLU A 326 16.66 -11.74 -18.99
C GLU A 326 15.33 -11.47 -19.69
N LEU A 327 15.22 -11.90 -20.95
CA LEU A 327 13.95 -11.88 -21.68
C LEU A 327 13.06 -13.07 -21.28
N ALA A 328 11.84 -12.77 -20.83
CA ALA A 328 10.79 -13.76 -20.61
C ALA A 328 10.05 -14.16 -21.91
N ALA A 329 10.20 -13.38 -22.99
CA ALA A 329 9.60 -13.61 -24.30
C ALA A 329 10.52 -13.07 -25.42
N PRO A 330 10.45 -13.60 -26.66
CA PRO A 330 11.23 -13.07 -27.77
C PRO A 330 10.80 -11.64 -28.14
N VAL A 331 11.75 -10.83 -28.59
CA VAL A 331 11.56 -9.42 -28.93
C VAL A 331 12.15 -9.14 -30.30
N ARG A 332 11.44 -8.36 -31.12
CA ARG A 332 11.90 -7.99 -32.46
C ARG A 332 12.78 -6.76 -32.44
N SER A 333 13.70 -6.68 -33.37
CA SER A 333 14.46 -5.47 -33.69
C SER A 333 13.53 -4.24 -33.80
N GLY A 334 13.93 -3.15 -33.17
CA GLY A 334 13.18 -1.90 -33.10
C GLY A 334 12.17 -1.81 -31.96
N SER A 335 11.88 -2.91 -31.25
CA SER A 335 10.98 -2.87 -30.09
C SER A 335 11.68 -2.33 -28.85
N GLU A 336 10.92 -1.60 -28.03
CA GLU A 336 11.33 -1.27 -26.67
C GLU A 336 11.22 -2.50 -25.77
N VAL A 337 12.24 -2.74 -24.94
CA VAL A 337 12.21 -3.74 -23.89
C VAL A 337 11.74 -3.08 -22.60
N CYS A 338 10.66 -3.62 -22.04
CA CYS A 338 10.01 -3.10 -20.84
C CYS A 338 10.03 -4.14 -19.71
N LEU A 339 10.17 -3.66 -18.48
CA LEU A 339 9.88 -4.42 -17.27
C LEU A 339 8.39 -4.34 -16.94
N SER A 340 7.87 -5.35 -16.26
CA SER A 340 6.67 -5.17 -15.44
C SER A 340 7.14 -4.83 -14.02
N TYR A 341 6.87 -3.60 -13.57
CA TYR A 341 7.24 -3.15 -12.21
C TYR A 341 6.45 -3.88 -11.11
N GLY A 342 5.40 -4.60 -11.49
CA GLY A 342 4.51 -5.30 -10.58
C GLY A 342 3.05 -5.07 -10.94
N PRO A 343 2.13 -5.73 -10.21
CA PRO A 343 0.69 -5.57 -10.38
C PRO A 343 0.19 -4.29 -9.72
N LEU A 344 0.80 -3.15 -10.08
CA LEU A 344 0.55 -1.84 -9.47
C LEU A 344 -0.64 -1.15 -10.13
N GLN A 345 -1.48 -0.51 -9.32
CA GLN A 345 -2.55 0.37 -9.77
C GLN A 345 -1.98 1.68 -10.33
N SER A 346 -2.79 2.39 -11.11
CA SER A 346 -2.41 3.66 -11.72
C SER A 346 -2.08 4.73 -10.68
N TRP A 347 -2.73 4.71 -9.51
CA TRP A 347 -2.36 5.62 -8.42
C TRP A 347 -0.98 5.26 -7.83
N GLU A 348 -0.63 3.98 -7.71
CA GLU A 348 0.67 3.53 -7.22
C GLU A 348 1.78 3.90 -8.22
N LEU A 349 1.52 3.70 -9.52
CA LEU A 349 2.43 4.10 -10.58
C LEU A 349 2.65 5.62 -10.58
N LEU A 350 1.59 6.40 -10.37
CA LEU A 350 1.71 7.85 -10.27
C LEU A 350 2.51 8.26 -9.03
N PHE A 351 2.19 7.66 -7.88
CA PHE A 351 2.78 8.02 -6.60
C PHE A 351 4.28 7.69 -6.53
N TYR A 352 4.66 6.47 -6.92
CA TYR A 352 6.05 6.01 -6.82
C TYR A 352 6.90 6.33 -8.06
N TYR A 353 6.30 6.39 -9.25
CA TYR A 353 7.03 6.52 -10.51
C TYR A 353 6.68 7.77 -11.34
N GLY A 354 5.66 8.54 -10.93
CA GLY A 354 5.36 9.84 -11.54
C GLY A 354 4.60 9.77 -12.87
N PHE A 355 3.99 8.62 -13.19
CA PHE A 355 3.20 8.45 -14.42
C PHE A 355 1.95 7.60 -14.21
N CYS A 356 0.93 7.85 -15.03
CA CYS A 356 -0.21 6.94 -15.20
C CYS A 356 -0.08 6.26 -16.56
N PRO A 357 -0.35 4.95 -16.67
CA PRO A 357 -0.43 4.30 -17.98
C PRO A 357 -1.47 4.98 -18.89
N GLU A 358 -1.11 5.18 -20.15
CA GLU A 358 -2.05 5.70 -21.16
C GLU A 358 -3.15 4.67 -21.46
N GLU A 359 -2.74 3.41 -21.59
CA GLU A 359 -3.61 2.25 -21.78
C GLU A 359 -4.36 1.86 -20.50
N ALA A 360 -5.39 1.02 -20.64
CA ALA A 360 -6.10 0.46 -19.50
C ALA A 360 -5.16 -0.43 -18.69
N ASN A 361 -4.86 -0.01 -17.46
CA ASN A 361 -4.04 -0.81 -16.55
C ASN A 361 -4.86 -2.00 -16.03
N PRO A 362 -4.48 -3.26 -16.32
CA PRO A 362 -5.24 -4.44 -15.88
C PRO A 362 -5.20 -4.65 -14.36
N HIS A 363 -4.39 -3.88 -13.65
CA HIS A 363 -4.25 -3.97 -12.20
C HIS A 363 -5.05 -2.92 -11.44
N ASP A 364 -5.65 -1.94 -12.15
CA ASP A 364 -6.46 -0.90 -11.50
C ASP A 364 -7.60 -1.51 -10.69
N ARG A 365 -7.88 -0.88 -9.54
CA ARG A 365 -9.01 -1.22 -8.69
C ARG A 365 -9.66 0.06 -8.23
N PHE A 366 -10.97 -0.01 -8.01
CA PHE A 366 -11.71 1.04 -7.34
C PHE A 366 -12.34 0.43 -6.10
N ILE A 367 -11.95 0.91 -4.92
CA ILE A 367 -12.46 0.39 -3.66
C ILE A 367 -13.70 1.20 -3.27
N ILE A 368 -14.80 0.48 -3.04
CA ILE A 368 -16.07 1.00 -2.56
C ILE A 368 -16.26 0.49 -1.14
N ASN A 369 -16.36 1.41 -0.18
CA ASN A 369 -16.78 1.06 1.18
C ASN A 369 -18.29 1.27 1.29
N VAL A 370 -18.98 0.21 1.65
CA VAL A 370 -20.42 0.20 1.81
C VAL A 370 -20.77 0.25 3.29
N ASP A 371 -21.25 1.41 3.74
CA ASP A 371 -21.70 1.60 5.11
C ASP A 371 -23.06 0.91 5.35
N LEU A 372 -23.24 0.31 6.52
CA LEU A 372 -24.51 -0.30 6.93
C LEU A 372 -25.53 0.77 7.32
N PRO A 373 -26.82 0.61 6.96
CA PRO A 373 -27.87 1.53 7.40
C PRO A 373 -28.09 1.42 8.91
N ASP A 374 -28.38 2.54 9.59
CA ASP A 374 -28.55 2.57 11.04
C ASP A 374 -29.65 1.60 11.54
N GLU A 375 -30.75 1.46 10.80
CA GLU A 375 -31.84 0.55 11.13
C GLU A 375 -31.54 -0.90 10.67
N GLY A 376 -31.60 -1.84 11.62
CA GLY A 376 -31.36 -3.26 11.34
C GLY A 376 -29.89 -3.61 11.01
N SER A 377 -28.96 -2.66 11.19
CA SER A 377 -27.51 -2.82 10.94
C SER A 377 -26.95 -4.09 11.58
N ALA A 378 -27.25 -4.36 12.84
CA ALA A 378 -26.67 -5.47 13.58
C ALA A 378 -27.00 -6.84 12.96
N GLU A 379 -28.24 -7.05 12.51
CA GLU A 379 -28.64 -8.34 11.91
C GLU A 379 -27.98 -8.52 10.53
N LYS A 380 -27.95 -7.44 9.72
CA LYS A 380 -27.29 -7.42 8.41
C LYS A 380 -25.77 -7.63 8.53
N GLU A 381 -25.14 -7.00 9.52
CA GLU A 381 -23.73 -7.17 9.83
C GLU A 381 -23.40 -8.62 10.16
N VAL A 382 -24.22 -9.26 11.02
CA VAL A 382 -24.07 -10.68 11.35
C VAL A 382 -24.20 -11.56 10.10
N VAL A 383 -25.15 -11.28 9.21
CA VAL A 383 -25.30 -12.03 7.96
C VAL A 383 -24.07 -11.85 7.07
N LEU A 384 -23.58 -10.61 6.87
CA LEU A 384 -22.37 -10.34 6.09
C LEU A 384 -21.16 -11.11 6.66
N GLN A 385 -20.96 -11.07 7.97
CA GLN A 385 -19.86 -11.77 8.64
C GLN A 385 -19.99 -13.30 8.53
N LEU A 386 -21.18 -13.86 8.76
CA LEU A 386 -21.41 -15.32 8.67
C LEU A 386 -21.24 -15.85 7.25
N GLN A 387 -21.57 -15.03 6.24
CA GLN A 387 -21.44 -15.39 4.82
C GLN A 387 -20.08 -15.00 4.24
N GLY A 388 -19.19 -14.38 5.02
CA GLY A 388 -17.88 -13.91 4.55
C GLY A 388 -17.97 -12.85 3.44
N ILE A 389 -19.04 -12.04 3.44
CA ILE A 389 -19.25 -10.97 2.46
C ILE A 389 -18.61 -9.68 3.02
N PRO A 390 -17.57 -9.13 2.38
CA PRO A 390 -16.94 -7.89 2.85
C PRO A 390 -17.80 -6.67 2.53
N THR A 391 -17.68 -5.61 3.34
CA THR A 391 -18.23 -4.28 3.06
C THR A 391 -17.27 -3.40 2.24
N GLU A 392 -16.00 -3.78 2.18
CA GLU A 392 -15.00 -3.21 1.28
C GLU A 392 -14.99 -4.02 -0.03
N LEU A 393 -15.46 -3.40 -1.11
CA LEU A 393 -15.72 -4.05 -2.39
C LEU A 393 -14.84 -3.44 -3.48
N ALA A 394 -14.19 -4.28 -4.27
CA ALA A 394 -13.31 -3.82 -5.34
C ALA A 394 -13.97 -3.98 -6.71
N LEU A 395 -14.02 -2.89 -7.48
CA LEU A 395 -14.23 -2.93 -8.93
C LEU A 395 -12.91 -3.20 -9.64
N ARG A 396 -12.95 -3.93 -10.76
CA ARG A 396 -11.75 -4.34 -11.51
C ARG A 396 -11.97 -4.20 -13.03
N PRO A 397 -10.89 -4.05 -13.81
CA PRO A 397 -10.96 -4.10 -15.26
C PRO A 397 -11.06 -5.55 -15.74
N GLY A 398 -12.01 -5.81 -16.63
CA GLY A 398 -12.23 -7.13 -17.22
C GLY A 398 -13.04 -8.12 -16.36
N PRO A 399 -13.45 -9.25 -16.95
CA PRO A 399 -14.38 -10.18 -16.30
C PRO A 399 -13.73 -10.88 -15.11
N VAL A 400 -14.52 -11.04 -14.03
CA VAL A 400 -14.11 -11.80 -12.85
C VAL A 400 -14.26 -13.30 -13.15
N GLN A 401 -13.24 -14.10 -12.82
CA GLN A 401 -13.40 -15.55 -12.88
C GLN A 401 -14.33 -16.00 -11.75
N VAL A 402 -15.49 -16.51 -12.12
CA VAL A 402 -16.57 -16.90 -11.21
C VAL A 402 -17.15 -18.23 -11.63
N ALA A 403 -17.89 -18.89 -10.73
CA ALA A 403 -18.64 -20.10 -11.05
C ALA A 403 -19.56 -19.88 -12.27
N GLU A 404 -19.85 -20.93 -13.04
CA GLU A 404 -20.65 -20.82 -14.27
C GLU A 404 -22.00 -20.11 -14.05
N SER A 405 -22.64 -20.32 -12.89
CA SER A 405 -23.90 -19.68 -12.51
C SER A 405 -23.82 -18.17 -12.30
N TRP A 406 -22.61 -17.62 -12.10
CA TRP A 406 -22.35 -16.19 -11.91
C TRP A 406 -21.67 -15.54 -13.12
N SER A 407 -21.36 -16.32 -14.16
CA SER A 407 -20.64 -15.85 -15.37
C SER A 407 -21.34 -14.71 -16.10
N SER A 408 -22.65 -14.53 -15.88
CA SER A 408 -23.43 -13.43 -16.43
C SER A 408 -23.09 -12.06 -15.83
N LEU A 409 -22.30 -11.97 -14.76
CA LEU A 409 -21.94 -10.71 -14.13
C LEU A 409 -20.92 -9.86 -14.92
N GLY A 410 -20.20 -10.45 -15.87
CA GLY A 410 -19.14 -9.73 -16.60
C GLY A 410 -18.01 -9.29 -15.67
N THR A 411 -17.72 -7.99 -15.63
CA THR A 411 -16.74 -7.35 -14.73
C THR A 411 -17.20 -7.20 -13.29
N LEU A 412 -18.50 -7.34 -13.00
CA LEU A 412 -19.01 -7.13 -11.65
C LEU A 412 -18.61 -8.24 -10.70
N SER A 413 -18.15 -7.86 -9.52
CA SER A 413 -17.86 -8.80 -8.43
C SER A 413 -19.15 -9.44 -7.90
N PRO A 414 -19.22 -10.78 -7.74
CA PRO A 414 -20.32 -11.42 -7.02
C PRO A 414 -20.54 -10.86 -5.62
N GLN A 415 -19.45 -10.45 -4.95
CA GLN A 415 -19.53 -9.88 -3.60
C GLN A 415 -20.30 -8.56 -3.57
N LEU A 416 -20.26 -7.78 -4.66
CA LEU A 416 -21.03 -6.54 -4.76
C LEU A 416 -22.53 -6.82 -4.75
N LEU A 417 -23.00 -7.75 -5.59
CA LEU A 417 -24.41 -8.12 -5.61
C LEU A 417 -24.85 -8.80 -4.30
N ARG A 418 -24.01 -9.68 -3.73
CA ARG A 418 -24.26 -10.33 -2.43
C ARG A 418 -24.41 -9.31 -1.30
N CYS A 419 -23.52 -8.32 -1.26
CA CYS A 419 -23.57 -7.25 -0.27
C CYS A 419 -24.89 -6.47 -0.40
N PHE A 420 -25.23 -6.02 -1.62
CA PHE A 420 -26.47 -5.27 -1.86
C PHE A 420 -27.73 -6.09 -1.59
N ARG A 421 -27.73 -7.40 -1.85
CA ARG A 421 -28.80 -8.32 -1.46
C ARG A 421 -29.04 -8.31 0.05
N VAL A 422 -27.99 -8.36 0.87
CA VAL A 422 -28.11 -8.27 2.34
C VAL A 422 -28.59 -6.88 2.78
N LEU A 423 -28.16 -5.82 2.08
CA LEU A 423 -28.51 -4.45 2.42
C LEU A 423 -29.95 -4.09 2.09
N LEU A 424 -30.48 -4.58 0.98
CA LEU A 424 -31.81 -4.22 0.48
C LEU A 424 -32.87 -5.29 0.76
N GLY A 425 -32.46 -6.55 0.88
CA GLY A 425 -33.38 -7.67 1.07
C GLY A 425 -33.79 -7.90 2.52
N GLU A 426 -34.90 -8.62 2.69
CA GLU A 426 -35.34 -9.13 3.99
C GLU A 426 -34.56 -10.41 4.34
N ILE A 427 -33.84 -10.41 5.47
CA ILE A 427 -32.87 -11.45 5.85
C ILE A 427 -33.46 -12.87 5.82
N HIS A 428 -34.72 -13.04 6.21
CA HIS A 428 -35.35 -14.36 6.35
C HIS A 428 -35.75 -15.02 5.02
N CYS A 429 -35.72 -14.27 3.91
CA CYS A 429 -36.04 -14.77 2.57
C CYS A 429 -34.81 -14.77 1.65
N LEU A 430 -33.62 -14.44 2.19
CA LEU A 430 -32.44 -14.15 1.40
C LEU A 430 -31.62 -15.40 1.09
N ASP A 431 -31.45 -15.69 -0.20
CA ASP A 431 -30.40 -16.58 -0.69
C ASP A 431 -29.30 -15.75 -1.35
N VAL A 432 -28.21 -15.51 -0.62
CA VAL A 432 -27.09 -14.71 -1.11
C VAL A 432 -26.30 -15.42 -2.23
N ASP A 433 -26.37 -16.76 -2.31
CA ASP A 433 -25.62 -17.57 -3.27
C ASP A 433 -26.42 -17.90 -4.53
N ALA A 434 -27.73 -17.62 -4.54
CA ALA A 434 -28.60 -17.78 -5.70
C ALA A 434 -28.03 -17.08 -6.96
N ALA A 435 -28.16 -17.73 -8.12
CA ALA A 435 -27.69 -17.17 -9.37
C ALA A 435 -28.42 -15.83 -9.68
N PRO A 436 -27.76 -14.86 -10.32
CA PRO A 436 -28.41 -13.61 -10.71
C PRO A 436 -29.65 -13.85 -11.59
N GLY A 437 -30.82 -13.39 -11.11
CA GLY A 437 -32.11 -13.56 -11.77
C GLY A 437 -32.80 -14.89 -11.55
N ASP A 438 -32.38 -15.67 -10.54
CA ASP A 438 -33.15 -16.83 -10.10
C ASP A 438 -34.49 -16.36 -9.49
N GLY A 439 -35.57 -17.11 -9.74
CA GLY A 439 -36.96 -16.60 -9.72
C GLY A 439 -37.33 -15.77 -8.49
N ALA A 440 -37.05 -16.26 -7.28
CA ALA A 440 -37.37 -15.55 -6.03
C ALA A 440 -36.49 -14.32 -5.75
N MET A 441 -35.32 -14.25 -6.40
CA MET A 441 -34.33 -13.19 -6.25
C MET A 441 -34.36 -12.17 -7.39
N LEU A 442 -35.05 -12.44 -8.50
CA LEU A 442 -35.03 -11.59 -9.70
C LEU A 442 -35.44 -10.14 -9.42
N GLU A 443 -36.52 -9.93 -8.65
CA GLU A 443 -36.97 -8.59 -8.28
C GLU A 443 -35.94 -7.86 -7.39
N LEU A 444 -35.41 -8.55 -6.38
CA LEU A 444 -34.37 -8.00 -5.50
C LEU A 444 -33.08 -7.70 -6.27
N ASP A 445 -32.70 -8.55 -7.22
CA ASP A 445 -31.52 -8.35 -8.06
C ASP A 445 -31.68 -7.09 -8.92
N LEU A 446 -32.85 -6.85 -9.51
CA LEU A 446 -33.11 -5.63 -10.28
C LEU A 446 -32.98 -4.38 -9.40
N GLN A 447 -33.51 -4.41 -8.17
CA GLN A 447 -33.38 -3.33 -7.19
C GLN A 447 -31.91 -3.12 -6.77
N CYS A 448 -31.17 -4.20 -6.53
CA CYS A 448 -29.74 -4.13 -6.21
C CYS A 448 -28.95 -3.50 -7.35
N LEU A 449 -29.22 -3.90 -8.60
CA LEU A 449 -28.52 -3.36 -9.76
C LEU A 449 -28.85 -1.88 -10.02
N GLU A 450 -30.07 -1.44 -9.74
CA GLU A 450 -30.44 -0.02 -9.78
C GLU A 450 -29.68 0.78 -8.70
N ALA A 451 -29.64 0.29 -7.46
CA ALA A 451 -28.90 0.94 -6.38
C ALA A 451 -27.38 0.99 -6.65
N ILE A 452 -26.82 -0.07 -7.23
CA ILE A 452 -25.41 -0.09 -7.67
C ILE A 452 -25.21 0.90 -8.83
N GLU A 453 -26.15 0.99 -9.78
CA GLU A 453 -26.06 1.93 -10.89
C GLU A 453 -26.01 3.38 -10.39
N ASP A 454 -26.92 3.75 -9.51
CA ASP A 454 -26.96 5.08 -8.89
C ASP A 454 -25.67 5.39 -8.14
N LEU A 455 -25.15 4.42 -7.39
CA LEU A 455 -23.87 4.51 -6.71
C LEU A 455 -22.72 4.78 -7.68
N LEU A 456 -22.58 3.98 -8.74
CA LEU A 456 -21.50 4.15 -9.72
C LEU A 456 -21.63 5.50 -10.44
N VAL A 457 -22.84 5.90 -10.85
CA VAL A 457 -23.09 7.21 -11.47
C VAL A 457 -22.66 8.36 -10.55
N GLY A 458 -22.97 8.27 -9.25
CA GLY A 458 -22.53 9.24 -8.25
C GLY A 458 -21.00 9.32 -8.11
N LEU A 459 -20.29 8.19 -8.23
CA LEU A 459 -18.81 8.15 -8.21
C LEU A 459 -18.18 8.69 -9.50
N LEU A 460 -18.86 8.58 -10.65
CA LEU A 460 -18.38 9.15 -11.91
C LEU A 460 -18.46 10.69 -11.94
N GLU A 461 -19.47 11.29 -11.31
CA GLU A 461 -19.74 12.73 -11.43
C GLU A 461 -18.51 13.59 -11.05
N PRO A 462 -17.84 13.39 -9.89
CA PRO A 462 -16.62 14.12 -9.56
C PRO A 462 -15.55 13.98 -10.64
N LEU A 463 -15.31 12.77 -11.16
CA LEU A 463 -14.26 12.49 -12.13
C LEU A 463 -14.49 13.15 -13.50
N THR A 464 -15.75 13.43 -13.86
CA THR A 464 -16.12 14.08 -15.13
C THR A 464 -15.89 15.58 -15.12
N THR A 465 -16.01 16.22 -13.96
CA THR A 465 -15.78 17.66 -13.82
C THR A 465 -14.29 17.96 -13.82
N VAL A 466 -13.88 18.99 -14.58
CA VAL A 466 -12.55 19.57 -14.39
C VAL A 466 -12.56 20.26 -13.03
N PRO A 467 -11.63 19.94 -12.11
CA PRO A 467 -11.59 20.58 -10.81
C PRO A 467 -11.55 22.10 -10.98
N GLY A 468 -12.55 22.78 -10.44
CA GLY A 468 -12.67 24.24 -10.44
C GLY A 468 -13.66 24.87 -11.43
N GLY A 469 -14.21 24.14 -12.41
CA GLY A 469 -15.30 24.62 -13.30
C GLY A 469 -15.06 25.94 -14.05
N GLY A 470 -13.83 26.49 -14.01
CA GLY A 470 -13.42 27.80 -14.49
C GLY A 470 -12.06 27.74 -15.20
N GLU A 471 -11.32 28.85 -15.22
CA GLU A 471 -9.95 28.86 -15.75
C GLU A 471 -9.07 27.85 -14.97
N PRO A 472 -8.19 27.11 -15.67
CA PRO A 472 -7.34 26.12 -15.03
C PRO A 472 -6.44 26.78 -13.97
N PRO A 473 -6.22 26.14 -12.81
CA PRO A 473 -5.38 26.71 -11.75
C PRO A 473 -3.92 26.88 -12.22
N PHE A 474 -3.17 27.76 -11.54
CA PHE A 474 -1.79 28.08 -11.92
C PHE A 474 -0.84 26.87 -12.00
N TRP A 475 -1.12 25.82 -11.22
CA TRP A 475 -0.34 24.59 -11.20
C TRP A 475 -0.71 23.62 -12.35
N TRP A 476 -1.84 23.84 -13.04
CA TRP A 476 -2.37 22.94 -14.07
C TRP A 476 -1.41 22.69 -15.25
N PRO A 477 -0.66 23.67 -15.78
CA PRO A 477 0.26 23.42 -16.88
C PRO A 477 1.36 22.41 -16.54
N LEU A 478 1.71 22.25 -15.26
CA LEU A 478 2.74 21.32 -14.80
C LEU A 478 2.15 19.95 -14.46
N TYR A 479 1.05 19.91 -13.70
CA TYR A 479 0.52 18.65 -13.13
C TYR A 479 -0.78 18.15 -13.76
N GLY A 480 -1.50 19.04 -14.44
CA GLY A 480 -2.86 18.80 -14.93
C GLY A 480 -2.95 17.59 -15.86
N HIS A 481 -1.93 17.35 -16.69
CA HIS A 481 -1.90 16.18 -17.57
C HIS A 481 -1.84 14.85 -16.80
N ARG A 482 -1.07 14.76 -15.71
CA ARG A 482 -0.98 13.56 -14.85
C ARG A 482 -2.25 13.34 -14.04
N ILE A 483 -2.79 14.42 -13.48
CA ILE A 483 -4.08 14.41 -12.77
C ILE A 483 -5.20 13.96 -13.70
N GLN A 484 -5.23 14.48 -14.92
CA GLN A 484 -6.19 14.09 -15.94
C GLN A 484 -6.01 12.63 -16.38
N ALA A 485 -4.76 12.17 -16.55
CA ALA A 485 -4.48 10.77 -16.87
C ALA A 485 -4.97 9.83 -15.75
N PHE A 486 -4.69 10.16 -14.49
CA PHE A 486 -5.19 9.42 -13.33
C PHE A 486 -6.73 9.36 -13.28
N ARG A 487 -7.39 10.53 -13.35
CA ARG A 487 -8.87 10.60 -13.36
C ARG A 487 -9.48 9.87 -14.54
N SER A 488 -8.82 9.89 -15.69
CA SER A 488 -9.26 9.15 -16.88
C SER A 488 -9.14 7.64 -16.67
N ALA A 489 -8.09 7.16 -16.01
CA ALA A 489 -7.96 5.74 -15.65
C ALA A 489 -9.09 5.29 -14.72
N GLN A 490 -9.36 6.06 -13.65
CA GLN A 490 -10.47 5.79 -12.71
C GLN A 490 -11.84 5.82 -13.41
N ARG A 491 -12.05 6.82 -14.28
CA ARG A 491 -13.29 6.94 -15.05
C ARG A 491 -13.52 5.74 -15.97
N ARG A 492 -12.51 5.33 -16.74
CA ARG A 492 -12.62 4.16 -17.63
C ARG A 492 -13.00 2.89 -16.86
N LEU A 493 -12.43 2.71 -15.68
CA LEU A 493 -12.75 1.57 -14.82
C LEU A 493 -14.23 1.57 -14.38
N LEU A 494 -14.73 2.72 -13.92
CA LEU A 494 -16.12 2.88 -13.52
C LEU A 494 -17.09 2.76 -14.70
N GLU A 495 -16.78 3.38 -15.84
CA GLU A 495 -17.58 3.29 -17.07
C GLU A 495 -17.72 1.85 -17.56
N ALA A 496 -16.62 1.07 -17.55
CA ALA A 496 -16.65 -0.33 -17.94
C ALA A 496 -17.53 -1.20 -17.01
N ASN A 497 -17.42 -0.99 -15.68
CA ASN A 497 -18.25 -1.71 -14.72
C ASN A 497 -19.74 -1.30 -14.83
N LEU A 498 -20.01 -0.03 -15.10
CA LEU A 498 -21.37 0.50 -15.30
C LEU A 498 -22.01 -0.03 -16.58
N GLU A 499 -21.25 -0.17 -17.67
CA GLU A 499 -21.73 -0.77 -18.92
C GLU A 499 -22.16 -2.24 -18.72
N ASP A 500 -21.33 -3.03 -18.05
CA ASP A 500 -21.64 -4.44 -17.74
C ASP A 500 -22.84 -4.59 -16.80
N LEU A 501 -22.96 -3.69 -15.81
CA LEU A 501 -24.10 -3.61 -14.91
C LEU A 501 -25.39 -3.34 -15.67
N ARG A 502 -25.40 -2.34 -16.55
CA ARG A 502 -26.56 -2.01 -17.40
C ARG A 502 -26.93 -3.17 -18.32
N ALA A 503 -25.93 -3.82 -18.91
CA ALA A 503 -26.14 -4.99 -19.76
C ALA A 503 -26.76 -6.15 -18.96
N LEU A 504 -26.30 -6.39 -17.73
CA LEU A 504 -26.89 -7.39 -16.84
C LEU A 504 -28.33 -7.06 -16.44
N ARG A 505 -28.58 -5.80 -16.04
CA ARG A 505 -29.92 -5.32 -15.67
C ARG A 505 -30.91 -5.49 -16.82
N ALA A 506 -30.53 -5.10 -18.04
CA ALA A 506 -31.36 -5.30 -19.24
C ALA A 506 -31.72 -6.78 -19.47
N ARG A 507 -30.73 -7.69 -19.40
CA ARG A 507 -30.97 -9.14 -19.53
C ARG A 507 -31.86 -9.73 -18.44
N LEU A 508 -31.88 -9.14 -17.25
CA LEU A 508 -32.74 -9.56 -16.14
C LEU A 508 -34.15 -9.01 -16.31
N ALA A 509 -34.28 -7.75 -16.71
CA ALA A 509 -35.56 -7.11 -16.97
C ALA A 509 -36.33 -7.83 -18.09
N ASP A 510 -35.65 -8.27 -19.15
CA ASP A 510 -36.26 -9.05 -20.24
C ASP A 510 -36.86 -10.40 -19.77
N ARG A 511 -36.43 -10.92 -18.61
CA ARG A 511 -36.96 -12.15 -18.00
C ARG A 511 -38.11 -11.89 -17.03
N PHE A 512 -38.37 -10.64 -16.67
CA PHE A 512 -39.38 -10.27 -15.71
C PHE A 512 -40.73 -10.08 -16.44
N ASP A 513 -41.59 -11.10 -16.38
CA ASP A 513 -42.93 -11.13 -17.02
C ASP A 513 -44.01 -10.34 -16.24
N GLY A 514 -43.62 -9.55 -15.22
CA GLY A 514 -44.55 -8.74 -14.41
C GLY A 514 -44.93 -7.41 -15.07
N ASP A 515 -46.12 -6.89 -14.76
CA ASP A 515 -46.42 -5.46 -14.91
C ASP A 515 -45.28 -4.67 -14.23
N GLU A 516 -44.82 -3.57 -14.86
CA GLU A 516 -43.66 -2.75 -14.47
C GLU A 516 -43.23 -2.93 -13.00
N PRO A 517 -41.96 -3.29 -12.72
CA PRO A 517 -41.50 -3.47 -11.33
C PRO A 517 -41.92 -2.25 -10.53
N ALA A 518 -42.61 -2.48 -9.41
CA ALA A 518 -43.17 -1.40 -8.60
C ALA A 518 -42.08 -0.36 -8.37
N ALA A 519 -42.27 0.83 -8.94
CA ALA A 519 -41.26 1.87 -8.96
C ALA A 519 -40.66 1.99 -7.56
N PHE A 520 -39.33 1.82 -7.47
CA PHE A 520 -38.61 1.79 -6.21
C PHE A 520 -39.05 2.99 -5.38
N ASN A 521 -39.59 2.72 -4.19
CA ASN A 521 -40.34 3.69 -3.41
C ASN A 521 -39.41 4.88 -3.10
N SER A 522 -39.69 6.07 -3.63
CA SER A 522 -38.80 7.23 -3.55
C SER A 522 -38.51 7.71 -2.11
N GLU A 523 -39.25 7.20 -1.12
CA GLU A 523 -38.91 7.37 0.30
C GLU A 523 -37.58 6.71 0.68
N PHE A 524 -37.25 5.54 0.10
CA PHE A 524 -35.97 4.88 0.35
C PHE A 524 -34.79 5.58 -0.33
N GLN A 525 -34.99 6.39 -1.38
CA GLN A 525 -33.94 7.27 -1.93
C GLN A 525 -33.47 8.34 -0.91
N GLY A 526 -34.30 8.67 0.09
CA GLY A 526 -33.94 9.58 1.18
C GLY A 526 -33.04 8.94 2.24
N ASP A 527 -33.29 7.66 2.56
CA ASP A 527 -32.63 6.91 3.64
C ASP A 527 -31.46 6.03 3.15
N LEU A 528 -31.45 5.59 1.88
CA LEU A 528 -30.26 5.12 1.17
C LEU A 528 -29.39 6.29 0.69
N ARG A 529 -29.25 7.32 1.53
CA ARG A 529 -27.91 7.89 1.70
C ARG A 529 -27.06 6.82 2.39
N LEU A 530 -26.79 5.72 1.66
CA LEU A 530 -25.55 5.00 1.79
C LEU A 530 -24.52 6.10 1.93
N VAL A 531 -23.94 6.23 3.12
CA VAL A 531 -22.77 7.07 3.29
C VAL A 531 -21.70 6.30 2.56
N VAL A 532 -21.70 6.45 1.24
CA VAL A 532 -20.64 5.95 0.39
C VAL A 532 -19.51 6.88 0.71
N ARG A 533 -18.73 6.48 1.70
CA ARG A 533 -17.35 6.90 1.74
C ARG A 533 -16.71 6.15 0.60
N SER A 534 -16.67 6.78 -0.59
CA SER A 534 -15.37 6.74 -1.25
C SER A 534 -14.40 7.24 -0.17
N THR A 535 -13.18 6.75 -0.18
CA THR A 535 -12.12 7.29 0.66
C THR A 535 -11.95 8.83 0.53
N GLU A 536 -12.74 9.50 -0.34
CA GLU A 536 -12.84 10.92 -0.67
C GLU A 536 -13.78 11.82 0.15
N SER A 537 -14.54 11.33 1.13
CA SER A 537 -15.45 12.23 1.87
C SER A 537 -15.40 12.05 3.39
N VAL A 538 -14.41 12.72 4.01
CA VAL A 538 -14.53 13.19 5.39
C VAL A 538 -14.13 14.66 5.45
N ARG A 539 -15.10 15.58 5.34
CA ARG A 539 -14.89 16.99 5.65
C ARG A 539 -14.64 17.17 7.15
N PHE A 540 -13.37 17.17 7.58
CA PHE A 540 -13.00 17.71 8.88
C PHE A 540 -12.77 19.22 8.76
N SER A 541 -13.59 19.98 9.48
CA SER A 541 -13.50 21.43 9.56
C SER A 541 -12.18 21.87 10.21
N VAL A 542 -11.60 22.97 9.70
CA VAL A 542 -10.29 23.62 9.94
C VAL A 542 -10.05 24.10 11.40
N SER A 543 -10.63 23.46 12.40
CA SER A 543 -10.58 23.92 13.80
C SER A 543 -9.41 23.37 14.62
N MET A 544 -8.60 22.44 14.08
CA MET A 544 -7.50 21.79 14.83
C MET A 544 -6.14 22.50 14.73
N LEU A 545 -5.94 23.37 13.73
CA LEU A 545 -4.69 24.12 13.53
C LEU A 545 -4.43 25.20 14.61
N HIS A 546 -5.46 25.68 15.31
CA HIS A 546 -5.29 26.63 16.41
C HIS A 546 -4.91 25.98 17.75
N VAL A 547 -5.07 24.66 17.90
CA VAL A 547 -4.76 23.95 19.15
C VAL A 547 -3.30 23.52 19.19
N LEU A 548 -2.70 23.16 18.04
CA LEU A 548 -1.29 22.74 17.98
C LEU A 548 -0.30 23.91 18.09
N ALA A 549 -0.70 25.13 17.69
CA ALA A 549 0.14 26.33 17.87
C ALA A 549 0.28 26.76 19.34
N ALA A 550 -0.65 26.35 20.23
CA ALA A 550 -0.64 26.72 21.64
C ALA A 550 0.26 25.82 22.53
N CYS A 551 0.71 24.67 22.03
CA CYS A 551 1.61 23.77 22.77
C CYS A 551 3.11 24.12 22.59
N PHE A 552 3.43 25.10 21.73
CA PHE A 552 4.80 25.58 21.50
C PHE A 552 5.17 26.78 22.39
N SER A 553 5.10 26.63 23.72
CA SER A 553 6.03 27.35 24.61
C SER A 553 5.98 26.75 26.01
N GLN A 554 6.95 25.91 26.36
CA GLN A 554 7.70 25.97 27.62
C GLN A 554 8.56 24.71 27.79
N GLU A 555 9.84 24.95 28.07
CA GLU A 555 10.80 23.94 28.50
C GLU A 555 10.42 23.38 29.88
N SER A 556 10.41 22.06 30.02
CA SER A 556 11.09 21.44 31.16
C SER A 556 11.47 19.99 30.84
N SER A 557 12.70 19.68 31.22
CA SER A 557 13.31 18.36 31.22
C SER A 557 12.61 17.39 32.19
N PHE A 558 12.88 16.10 32.01
CA PHE A 558 12.68 15.00 32.96
C PHE A 558 11.36 14.21 32.86
N VAL A 559 11.20 13.43 31.78
CA VAL A 559 11.11 11.95 31.87
C VAL A 559 11.68 11.39 30.56
N THR A 560 12.73 10.58 30.69
CA THR A 560 13.51 10.02 29.61
C THR A 560 13.15 8.54 29.42
N ARG A 561 13.05 8.12 28.15
CA ARG A 561 13.08 6.76 27.57
C ARG A 561 11.82 5.89 27.67
N LEU A 562 11.14 5.75 26.54
CA LEU A 562 10.78 4.43 26.01
C LEU A 562 10.79 4.46 24.48
N VAL A 563 11.81 3.83 23.89
CA VAL A 563 11.88 3.46 22.47
C VAL A 563 11.84 1.96 22.46
N ILE A 564 10.81 1.32 21.90
CA ILE A 564 10.89 -0.01 21.24
C ILE A 564 9.78 -0.11 20.18
N SER A 565 10.21 -0.47 18.97
CA SER A 565 9.41 -1.02 17.88
C SER A 565 8.89 -2.42 18.23
N SER A 566 7.58 -2.67 18.16
CA SER A 566 7.07 -4.04 18.12
C SER A 566 5.70 -4.13 17.43
N THR A 567 5.50 -5.22 16.68
CA THR A 567 4.36 -5.52 15.81
C THR A 567 3.24 -6.31 16.50
N SER A 568 3.11 -6.22 17.84
CA SER A 568 2.06 -6.95 18.57
C SER A 568 0.91 -6.06 19.06
N LEU A 569 -0.32 -6.59 18.98
CA LEU A 569 -1.58 -5.93 19.40
C LEU A 569 -1.58 -5.47 20.87
N GLU A 570 -0.83 -6.14 21.75
CA GLU A 570 -0.72 -5.75 23.16
C GLU A 570 0.09 -4.46 23.38
N SER A 571 1.10 -4.20 22.54
CA SER A 571 1.86 -2.94 22.58
C SER A 571 1.05 -1.74 22.06
N ILE A 572 0.14 -1.97 21.09
CA ILE A 572 -0.75 -0.93 20.55
C ILE A 572 -1.79 -0.53 21.61
N ALA A 573 -2.37 -1.51 22.31
CA ALA A 573 -3.32 -1.27 23.40
C ALA A 573 -2.69 -0.49 24.57
N LEU A 574 -1.43 -0.79 24.92
CA LEU A 574 -0.69 -0.07 25.98
C LEU A 574 -0.37 1.38 25.57
N THR A 575 -0.06 1.60 24.29
CA THR A 575 0.21 2.94 23.73
C THR A 575 -1.05 3.81 23.72
N MET A 576 -2.20 3.25 23.35
CA MET A 576 -3.50 3.93 23.40
C MET A 576 -3.90 4.31 24.84
N GLN A 577 -3.62 3.45 25.82
CA GLN A 577 -3.86 3.73 27.24
C GLN A 577 -3.01 4.89 27.77
N LEU A 578 -1.73 4.97 27.37
CA LEU A 578 -0.83 6.04 27.81
C LEU A 578 -1.18 7.40 27.19
N LEU A 579 -1.64 7.42 25.93
CA LEU A 579 -2.12 8.64 25.27
C LEU A 579 -3.41 9.17 25.91
N SER A 580 -4.32 8.28 26.33
CA SER A 580 -5.55 8.65 27.06
C SER A 580 -5.24 9.30 28.42
N LEU A 581 -4.27 8.76 29.17
CA LEU A 581 -3.85 9.30 30.47
C LEU A 581 -3.14 10.67 30.35
N ALA A 582 -2.34 10.86 29.30
CA ALA A 582 -1.68 12.14 29.02
C ALA A 582 -2.69 13.26 28.68
N HIS A 583 -3.76 12.93 27.96
CA HIS A 583 -4.83 13.88 27.63
C HIS A 583 -5.64 14.32 28.86
N VAL A 584 -5.93 13.40 29.78
CA VAL A 584 -6.62 13.72 31.04
C VAL A 584 -5.76 14.59 31.96
N SER A 585 -4.44 14.33 32.04
CA SER A 585 -3.51 15.13 32.85
C SER A 585 -3.30 16.54 32.29
N SER A 586 -3.26 16.70 30.96
CA SER A 586 -3.15 18.02 30.32
C SER A 586 -4.40 18.89 30.54
N ALA A 587 -5.60 18.31 30.47
CA ALA A 587 -6.86 19.01 30.72
C ALA A 587 -6.98 19.52 32.18
N ALA A 588 -6.55 18.72 33.15
CA ALA A 588 -6.56 19.10 34.57
C ALA A 588 -5.61 20.27 34.87
N THR A 589 -4.44 20.29 34.24
CA THR A 589 -3.41 21.33 34.45
C THR A 589 -3.83 22.69 33.88
N THR A 590 -4.55 22.68 32.75
CA THR A 590 -5.08 23.89 32.09
C THR A 590 -6.24 24.52 32.88
N MET A 591 -7.06 23.72 33.55
CA MET A 591 -8.12 24.22 34.44
C MET A 591 -7.56 24.86 35.72
N GLN A 592 -6.47 24.33 36.27
CA GLN A 592 -5.86 24.85 37.49
C GLN A 592 -5.18 26.22 37.26
N LYS A 593 -4.50 26.41 36.11
CA LYS A 593 -3.93 27.71 35.70
C LYS A 593 -4.99 28.78 35.39
N SER A 594 -6.19 28.39 34.95
CA SER A 594 -7.29 29.32 34.68
C SER A 594 -7.98 29.83 35.96
N ALA A 595 -7.84 29.11 37.08
CA ALA A 595 -8.36 29.51 38.39
C ALA A 595 -7.44 30.50 39.13
N GLU A 596 -6.13 30.46 38.87
CA GLU A 596 -5.14 31.35 39.51
C GLU A 596 -5.03 32.73 38.85
N LEU A 597 -5.44 32.89 37.58
CA LEU A 597 -5.36 34.15 36.81
C LEU A 597 -6.52 35.15 37.07
N ARG A 598 -7.28 35.00 38.16
CA ARG A 598 -8.42 35.90 38.49
C ARG A 598 -8.31 36.66 39.82
N SER A 599 -7.14 36.67 40.44
CA SER A 599 -6.81 37.60 41.52
C SER A 599 -5.79 38.60 41.00
N ASP A 600 -6.10 39.88 41.14
CA ASP A 600 -5.26 41.05 40.81
C ASP A 600 -5.46 41.63 39.40
N GLU A 601 -6.44 42.54 39.28
CA GLU A 601 -6.19 43.83 38.65
C GLU A 601 -7.24 44.87 39.10
N VAL A 602 -6.75 45.88 39.81
CA VAL A 602 -7.45 47.12 40.20
C VAL A 602 -7.02 48.20 39.23
N LEU A 603 -7.96 48.96 38.63
CA LEU A 603 -7.78 50.34 38.12
C LEU A 603 -9.15 50.91 37.64
N PRO A 604 -9.32 52.24 37.45
CA PRO A 604 -10.41 52.98 38.06
C PRO A 604 -11.38 53.63 37.05
N ALA A 605 -12.45 54.18 37.63
CA ALA A 605 -13.58 54.82 36.98
C ALA A 605 -13.25 56.13 36.25
N ALA A 606 -13.95 56.39 35.13
CA ALA A 606 -14.70 57.64 34.88
C ALA A 606 -15.61 57.57 33.63
N LEU A 607 -16.80 58.18 33.77
CA LEU A 607 -17.76 58.72 32.77
C LEU A 607 -18.93 57.85 32.24
N GLU A 608 -20.06 58.05 32.93
CA GLU A 608 -21.42 58.44 32.47
C GLU A 608 -22.35 57.47 31.67
N PRO A 609 -23.69 57.60 31.82
CA PRO A 609 -24.60 56.47 31.86
C PRO A 609 -25.51 56.33 30.62
N CYS A 610 -25.84 55.09 30.25
CA CYS A 610 -26.98 54.79 29.38
C CYS A 610 -27.74 53.57 29.89
N SER A 611 -29.06 53.71 29.91
CA SER A 611 -30.07 52.84 30.53
C SER A 611 -30.23 51.45 29.87
N PRO A 612 -30.72 50.42 30.61
CA PRO A 612 -30.81 49.01 30.17
C PRO A 612 -32.21 48.64 29.63
N PRO A 613 -32.34 47.59 28.77
CA PRO A 613 -32.68 46.25 29.30
C PRO A 613 -32.04 45.03 28.58
N ALA A 614 -31.12 45.20 27.62
CA ALA A 614 -30.63 44.08 26.80
C ALA A 614 -29.57 43.18 27.46
N LYS A 615 -28.97 43.59 28.59
CA LYS A 615 -27.86 42.83 29.22
C LYS A 615 -28.32 41.68 30.12
N ALA A 616 -29.53 41.74 30.69
CA ALA A 616 -30.04 40.69 31.58
C ALA A 616 -30.39 39.39 30.81
N GLY A 617 -30.99 39.51 29.61
CA GLY A 617 -31.32 38.35 28.78
C GLY A 617 -30.10 37.59 28.25
N ARG A 618 -29.01 38.31 27.96
CA ARG A 618 -27.76 37.70 27.47
C ARG A 618 -27.01 36.96 28.57
N LEU A 619 -27.08 37.44 29.82
CA LEU A 619 -26.49 36.75 30.97
C LEU A 619 -27.27 35.47 31.32
N ALA A 620 -28.60 35.52 31.28
CA ALA A 620 -29.44 34.34 31.51
C ALA A 620 -29.20 33.25 30.44
N SER A 621 -29.10 33.65 29.15
CA SER A 621 -28.80 32.71 28.06
C SER A 621 -27.42 32.04 28.21
N LEU A 622 -26.41 32.79 28.67
CA LEU A 622 -25.07 32.23 28.91
C LEU A 622 -25.05 31.30 30.14
N GLN A 623 -25.85 31.58 31.16
CA GLN A 623 -25.99 30.70 32.33
C GLN A 623 -26.67 29.38 31.95
N THR A 624 -27.74 29.41 31.15
CA THR A 624 -28.40 28.19 30.64
C THR A 624 -27.43 27.35 29.81
N LYS A 625 -26.69 27.98 28.89
CA LYS A 625 -25.74 27.28 28.02
C LYS A 625 -24.56 26.67 28.78
N ARG A 626 -24.15 27.30 29.89
CA ARG A 626 -23.15 26.74 30.81
C ARG A 626 -23.67 25.50 31.53
N SER A 627 -24.90 25.53 32.05
CA SER A 627 -25.50 24.37 32.73
C SER A 627 -25.68 23.18 31.78
N GLU A 628 -26.04 23.41 30.52
CA GLU A 628 -26.11 22.35 29.49
C GLU A 628 -24.74 21.70 29.24
N LEU A 629 -23.67 22.50 29.14
CA LEU A 629 -22.32 21.99 28.95
C LEU A 629 -21.80 21.22 30.17
N GLU A 630 -22.14 21.65 31.39
CA GLU A 630 -21.79 20.92 32.62
C GLU A 630 -22.47 19.54 32.67
N VAL A 631 -23.74 19.44 32.25
CA VAL A 631 -24.47 18.16 32.15
C VAL A 631 -23.85 17.25 31.07
N GLN A 632 -23.51 17.79 29.89
CA GLN A 632 -22.85 17.02 28.82
C GLN A 632 -21.46 16.52 29.24
N LEU A 633 -20.71 17.33 29.98
CA LEU A 633 -19.40 16.93 30.51
C LEU A 633 -19.54 15.80 31.53
N GLN A 634 -20.53 15.88 32.43
CA GLN A 634 -20.78 14.85 33.44
C GLN A 634 -21.28 13.52 32.82
N ALA A 635 -22.04 13.59 31.73
CA ALA A 635 -22.41 12.40 30.96
C ALA A 635 -21.18 11.74 30.33
N ARG A 636 -20.30 12.53 29.69
CA ARG A 636 -19.07 12.02 29.05
C ARG A 636 -18.07 11.41 30.05
N THR A 637 -17.90 12.00 31.23
CA THR A 637 -17.02 11.43 32.27
C THR A 637 -17.58 10.11 32.82
N THR A 638 -18.90 9.98 32.92
CA THR A 638 -19.55 8.73 33.35
C THR A 638 -19.36 7.63 32.30
N THR A 639 -19.54 7.93 31.01
CA THR A 639 -19.30 6.98 29.91
C THR A 639 -17.83 6.53 29.87
N ALA A 640 -16.88 7.44 30.06
CA ALA A 640 -15.46 7.11 30.10
C ALA A 640 -15.09 6.22 31.33
N SER A 641 -15.72 6.44 32.47
CA SER A 641 -15.54 5.60 33.66
C SER A 641 -16.07 4.18 33.43
N ASN A 642 -17.25 4.04 32.82
CA ASN A 642 -17.84 2.74 32.51
C ASN A 642 -16.99 1.95 31.50
N ALA A 643 -16.50 2.62 30.45
CA ALA A 643 -15.62 2.01 29.45
C ALA A 643 -14.30 1.52 30.09
N LYS A 644 -13.76 2.26 31.08
CA LYS A 644 -12.55 1.85 31.81
C LYS A 644 -12.78 0.61 32.66
N GLU A 645 -13.94 0.50 33.33
CA GLU A 645 -14.29 -0.71 34.09
C GLU A 645 -14.48 -1.92 33.19
N GLU A 646 -15.10 -1.76 32.02
CA GLU A 646 -15.32 -2.84 31.06
C GLU A 646 -14.01 -3.36 30.45
N LEU A 647 -13.09 -2.45 30.08
CA LEU A 647 -11.72 -2.80 29.67
C LEU A 647 -10.95 -3.56 30.75
N GLN A 648 -11.11 -3.18 32.02
CA GLN A 648 -10.48 -3.89 33.14
C GLN A 648 -11.04 -5.31 33.27
N ARG A 649 -12.36 -5.51 33.14
CA ARG A 649 -12.97 -6.85 33.15
C ARG A 649 -12.49 -7.71 31.98
N HIS A 650 -12.35 -7.14 30.79
CA HIS A 650 -11.81 -7.87 29.64
C HIS A 650 -10.35 -8.28 29.84
N ARG A 651 -9.52 -7.40 30.43
CA ARG A 651 -8.13 -7.74 30.76
C ARG A 651 -8.05 -8.90 31.74
N GLU A 652 -8.85 -8.87 32.80
CA GLU A 652 -8.90 -9.94 33.79
C GLU A 652 -9.37 -11.28 33.17
N ALA A 653 -10.33 -11.24 32.23
CA ALA A 653 -10.76 -12.42 31.49
C ALA A 653 -9.66 -12.99 30.57
N VAL A 654 -8.91 -12.13 29.87
CA VAL A 654 -7.79 -12.55 29.00
C VAL A 654 -6.67 -13.17 29.82
N ASP A 655 -6.32 -12.58 30.96
CA ASP A 655 -5.28 -13.12 31.85
C ASP A 655 -5.69 -14.46 32.46
N ALA A 656 -6.99 -14.67 32.75
CA ALA A 656 -7.51 -15.97 33.18
C ALA A 656 -7.35 -17.06 32.11
N VAL A 657 -7.73 -16.76 30.86
CA VAL A 657 -7.60 -17.70 29.72
C VAL A 657 -6.14 -18.05 29.46
N LYS A 658 -5.23 -17.07 29.53
CA LYS A 658 -3.78 -17.33 29.40
C LYS A 658 -3.26 -18.28 30.49
N GLY A 659 -3.78 -18.14 31.72
CA GLY A 659 -3.46 -19.04 32.82
C GLY A 659 -3.90 -20.49 32.54
N GLU A 660 -5.11 -20.68 32.03
CA GLU A 660 -5.65 -22.00 31.66
C GLU A 660 -4.83 -22.66 30.54
N VAL A 661 -4.54 -21.93 29.46
CA VAL A 661 -3.74 -22.43 28.33
C VAL A 661 -2.32 -22.80 28.77
N ALA A 662 -1.70 -22.01 29.65
CA ALA A 662 -0.37 -22.30 30.18
C ALA A 662 -0.34 -23.54 31.10
N GLU A 663 -1.46 -23.86 31.76
CA GLU A 663 -1.60 -25.10 32.54
C GLU A 663 -1.79 -26.31 31.62
N GLU A 664 -2.66 -26.22 30.60
CA GLU A 664 -2.85 -27.28 29.61
C GLU A 664 -1.55 -27.63 28.89
N TRP A 665 -0.76 -26.62 28.51
CA TRP A 665 0.52 -26.85 27.84
C TRP A 665 1.54 -27.54 28.77
N ARG A 666 1.58 -27.18 30.06
CA ARG A 666 2.40 -27.89 31.06
C ARG A 666 1.97 -29.33 31.25
N GLN A 667 0.66 -29.62 31.23
CA GLN A 667 0.18 -31.01 31.29
C GLN A 667 0.54 -31.81 30.05
N ALA A 668 0.43 -31.22 28.86
CA ALA A 668 0.83 -31.86 27.60
C ALA A 668 2.34 -32.17 27.58
N GLU A 669 3.18 -31.25 28.07
CA GLU A 669 4.63 -31.48 28.18
C GLU A 669 4.97 -32.61 29.17
N LEU A 670 4.25 -32.68 30.30
CA LEU A 670 4.42 -33.75 31.28
C LEU A 670 4.02 -35.11 30.70
N ALA A 671 2.90 -35.17 29.97
CA ALA A 671 2.43 -36.38 29.29
C ALA A 671 3.42 -36.84 28.20
N GLY A 672 4.00 -35.90 27.45
CA GLY A 672 5.05 -36.19 26.46
C GLY A 672 6.31 -36.80 27.10
N LYS A 673 6.72 -36.30 28.26
CA LYS A 673 7.87 -36.85 29.02
C LYS A 673 7.58 -38.26 29.55
N GLN A 674 6.37 -38.50 30.07
CA GLN A 674 5.97 -39.84 30.53
C GLN A 674 5.94 -40.86 29.39
N LEU A 675 5.39 -40.49 28.23
CA LEU A 675 5.39 -41.35 27.04
C LEU A 675 6.82 -41.69 26.56
N ALA A 676 7.73 -40.72 26.62
CA ALA A 676 9.13 -40.94 26.25
C ALA A 676 9.85 -41.89 27.23
N GLU A 677 9.55 -41.81 28.53
CA GLU A 677 10.09 -42.73 29.54
C GLU A 677 9.53 -44.15 29.38
N GLU A 678 8.24 -44.31 29.08
CA GLU A 678 7.62 -45.61 28.80
C GLU A 678 8.23 -46.29 27.56
N HIS A 679 8.48 -45.53 26.49
CA HIS A 679 9.13 -46.03 25.27
C HIS A 679 10.60 -46.41 25.50
N SER A 680 11.29 -45.73 26.42
CA SER A 680 12.66 -46.09 26.81
C SER A 680 12.70 -47.38 27.65
N SER A 681 11.65 -47.66 28.43
CA SER A 681 11.58 -48.82 29.31
C SER A 681 11.17 -50.15 28.63
N THR A 682 10.53 -50.08 27.45
CA THR A 682 10.03 -51.25 26.70
C THR A 682 11.00 -51.76 25.63
N GLY A 683 12.16 -51.12 25.46
CA GLY A 683 13.27 -51.60 24.64
C GLY A 683 14.12 -52.68 25.34
N ARG A 684 13.54 -53.87 25.54
CA ARG A 684 14.30 -55.11 25.83
C ARG A 684 13.71 -56.31 25.09
#